data_AF-A0A225ABX4-F1
#
_entry.id   AF-A0A225ABX4-F1
#
_cell.length_a   1.000
_cell.length_b   1.000
_cell.length_c   1.000
_cell.angle_alpha   90.00
_cell.angle_beta   90.00
_cell.angle_gamma   90.00
#
_symmetry.space_group_name_H-M   'P 1'
#
loop_
_entity.id
_entity.type
_entity.pdbx_description
1 polymer ?
#
loop_
_entity_poly.entity_id
_entity_poly.type
_entity_poly.pdbx_seq_one_letter_code
_entity_poly.pdbx_strand_id
1 'polypeptide(L)'
;MADQHLLDVTVDDVVKVPEQVKEKKTCEVELPSFPFPTSRDMYLVLLKHLESLAETNLAINDETNQLDVSGYNDIAIQHTLDNLSNLNTAFTLIQRFQENHHHHVFPPKGYTQLQMLPFGAHAAAATIQTLTTAEEWESVSSMAILVPLRSAPRKKPTPITPCPATLSRDWEDYNFQGFGNGKVLVANLPIGPASSSSSAISRVSQKLGTLSKLHPVGNLPLTAPERADRVKTWVNQSTDAEIDAAPIDSLDIQSLQPSLIDQPAEEQKNVPGLLKRRPKPKTHQIMAQQAASRISRATKQMTLEDCWLKSFASFKLGSKKIQSADSSQKLSPQQVEQPAAATVTEKVVAKVPKPLMKAIHRADAHEVEEIFDAMQPALEAAKCFPGKLELEVHVELIAVAPLSDYRNINKDISLDEWREFFQPQDTRPLASFWIWHKLTASGVDVDSVVDLEWSKKGAERMFEEQAADWGIAYEYHCRTKNGFAFVITLNEHGQASFQQAESALGSSTIHFPHRTWDLNLILKGAMNFYHHRQDPHLEATINDFVKSISLQSGNSLTIYCTEPANGLFSVEKILMKRWARHKHLPIDREVKSGLMLKVLEVQEFTTGRNPSHPTLVRGRIPILERQEWASKKRLWFEVSIVSDEIQKLLVSNQDLELGQKTRKWNPTDLLGEEIDLKNNPAKAYAVTLAVGNSGLGNMFRLGKSVLDRLKIGEHD
;
A
#
# COMPACT_ATOMS: atom_id res chain seq x y z
N MET A 1 22.58 -82.24 -36.34
CA MET A 1 23.67 -81.30 -36.69
C MET A 1 23.00 -80.18 -37.46
N ALA A 2 22.79 -79.05 -36.80
CA ALA A 2 22.08 -77.89 -37.33
C ALA A 2 23.05 -76.70 -37.29
N ASP A 3 23.35 -76.15 -38.45
CA ASP A 3 24.17 -74.95 -38.62
C ASP A 3 23.27 -73.71 -38.58
N GLN A 4 23.53 -72.82 -37.63
CA GLN A 4 22.97 -71.48 -37.54
C GLN A 4 23.96 -70.50 -38.17
N HIS A 5 23.57 -69.89 -39.29
CA HIS A 5 24.25 -68.73 -39.86
C HIS A 5 23.84 -67.45 -39.11
N LEU A 6 24.84 -66.77 -38.54
CA LEU A 6 24.82 -65.38 -38.09
C LEU A 6 24.51 -64.42 -39.26
N LEU A 7 23.60 -63.47 -39.04
CA LEU A 7 23.54 -62.20 -39.77
C LEU A 7 23.57 -61.08 -38.72
N ASP A 8 24.74 -60.46 -38.58
CA ASP A 8 24.93 -59.17 -37.91
C ASP A 8 24.26 -58.09 -38.74
N VAL A 9 23.31 -57.37 -38.14
CA VAL A 9 22.77 -56.10 -38.65
C VAL A 9 23.36 -55.00 -37.78
N THR A 10 24.38 -54.32 -38.29
CA THR A 10 24.93 -53.10 -37.70
C THR A 10 23.95 -51.95 -37.92
N VAL A 11 23.40 -51.42 -36.82
CA VAL A 11 22.61 -50.19 -36.78
C VAL A 11 23.59 -49.03 -36.57
N ASP A 12 24.21 -48.55 -37.64
CA ASP A 12 25.01 -47.32 -37.66
C ASP A 12 24.61 -46.51 -38.89
N ASP A 13 23.45 -45.86 -38.82
CA ASP A 13 23.06 -44.77 -39.72
C ASP A 13 22.18 -43.78 -38.93
N VAL A 14 22.81 -43.10 -37.95
CA VAL A 14 22.25 -41.88 -37.38
C VAL A 14 22.46 -40.77 -38.41
N VAL A 15 21.42 -40.52 -39.21
CA VAL A 15 21.31 -39.36 -40.09
C VAL A 15 21.55 -38.09 -39.25
N LYS A 16 22.73 -37.47 -39.41
CA LYS A 16 23.02 -36.12 -38.89
C LYS A 16 22.07 -35.15 -39.58
N VAL A 17 20.95 -34.85 -38.93
CA VAL A 17 20.08 -33.73 -39.33
C VAL A 17 20.95 -32.48 -39.29
N PRO A 18 21.08 -31.70 -40.39
CA PRO A 18 21.88 -30.49 -40.38
C PRO A 18 21.30 -29.55 -39.32
N GLU A 19 22.12 -29.23 -38.33
CA GLU A 19 21.83 -28.27 -37.28
C GLU A 19 21.59 -26.92 -37.97
N GLN A 20 20.31 -26.58 -38.19
CA GLN A 20 19.94 -25.28 -38.74
C GLN A 20 20.39 -24.23 -37.72
N VAL A 21 21.45 -23.50 -38.07
CA VAL A 21 21.95 -22.36 -37.30
C VAL A 21 20.80 -21.36 -37.22
N LYS A 22 20.14 -21.30 -36.06
CA LYS A 22 19.10 -20.31 -35.81
C LYS A 22 19.80 -18.95 -35.75
N GLU A 23 19.51 -18.08 -36.71
CA GLU A 23 19.99 -16.70 -36.68
C GLU A 23 19.46 -16.00 -35.42
N LYS A 24 20.37 -15.44 -34.63
CA LYS A 24 20.04 -14.62 -33.47
C LYS A 24 19.51 -13.28 -33.99
N LYS A 25 18.29 -12.92 -33.62
CA LYS A 25 17.70 -11.62 -33.95
C LYS A 25 17.92 -10.65 -32.81
N THR A 26 18.11 -9.38 -33.16
CA THR A 26 18.33 -8.28 -32.22
C THR A 26 17.39 -7.12 -32.57
N CYS A 27 16.79 -6.52 -31.55
CA CYS A 27 15.99 -5.31 -31.64
C CYS A 27 16.55 -4.29 -30.65
N GLU A 28 16.74 -3.05 -31.09
CA GLU A 28 17.20 -1.94 -30.25
C GLU A 28 15.99 -1.20 -29.67
N VAL A 29 16.05 -0.88 -28.39
CA VAL A 29 15.03 -0.11 -27.66
C VAL A 29 15.69 1.05 -26.96
N GLU A 30 15.12 2.25 -27.07
CA GLU A 30 15.61 3.39 -26.30
C GLU A 30 15.34 3.19 -24.81
N LEU A 31 16.38 3.36 -24.00
CA LEU A 31 16.22 3.39 -22.55
C LEU A 31 15.50 4.68 -22.15
N PRO A 32 14.63 4.63 -21.12
CA PRO A 32 14.07 5.86 -20.57
C PRO A 32 15.20 6.78 -20.08
N SER A 33 15.02 8.09 -20.28
CA SER A 33 15.95 9.07 -19.75
C SER A 33 15.90 9.05 -18.22
N PHE A 34 17.02 8.69 -17.59
CA PHE A 34 17.13 8.70 -16.14
C PHE A 34 17.65 10.06 -15.68
N PRO A 35 16.88 10.84 -14.89
CA PRO A 35 17.35 12.11 -14.38
C PRO A 35 18.46 11.96 -13.33
N PHE A 36 18.60 10.77 -12.73
CA PHE A 36 19.57 10.51 -11.65
C PHE A 36 20.32 9.18 -11.86
N PRO A 37 21.63 9.11 -11.54
CA PRO A 37 22.43 7.88 -11.65
C PRO A 37 21.86 6.70 -10.86
N THR A 38 21.34 6.95 -9.66
CA THR A 38 20.70 5.92 -8.82
C THR A 38 19.50 5.27 -9.48
N SER A 39 18.79 6.01 -10.35
CA SER A 39 17.66 5.46 -11.11
C SER A 39 18.12 4.49 -12.19
N ARG A 40 19.31 4.71 -12.79
CA ARG A 40 19.90 3.79 -13.77
C ARG A 40 20.26 2.46 -13.11
N ASP A 41 20.98 2.49 -11.98
CA ASP A 41 21.40 1.26 -11.29
C ASP A 41 20.20 0.41 -10.83
N MET A 42 19.14 1.05 -10.33
CA MET A 42 17.89 0.36 -10.01
C MET A 42 17.28 -0.28 -11.26
N TYR A 43 17.30 0.40 -12.40
CA TYR A 43 16.79 -0.13 -13.65
C TYR A 43 17.61 -1.34 -14.13
N LEU A 44 18.95 -1.29 -14.00
CA LEU A 44 19.84 -2.41 -14.36
C LEU A 44 19.51 -3.69 -13.59
N VAL A 45 19.25 -3.57 -12.29
CA VAL A 45 18.85 -4.70 -11.45
C VAL A 45 17.57 -5.32 -12.01
N LEU A 46 16.58 -4.51 -12.38
CA LEU A 46 15.33 -5.06 -12.90
C LEU A 46 15.45 -5.63 -14.31
N LEU A 47 16.31 -5.06 -15.16
CA LEU A 47 16.61 -5.63 -16.46
C LEU A 47 17.22 -7.03 -16.33
N LYS A 48 18.18 -7.23 -15.41
CA LYS A 48 18.72 -8.57 -15.12
C LYS A 48 17.65 -9.55 -14.65
N HIS A 49 16.65 -9.05 -13.90
CA HIS A 49 15.54 -9.90 -13.49
C HIS A 49 14.65 -10.26 -14.67
N LEU A 50 14.31 -9.29 -15.52
CA LEU A 50 13.56 -9.53 -16.75
C LEU A 50 14.28 -10.51 -17.68
N GLU A 51 15.60 -10.38 -17.83
CA GLU A 51 16.44 -11.31 -18.59
C GLU A 51 16.36 -12.73 -18.01
N SER A 52 16.27 -12.89 -16.69
CA SER A 52 16.10 -14.23 -16.08
C SER A 52 14.71 -14.83 -16.30
N LEU A 53 13.69 -13.99 -16.53
CA LEU A 53 12.32 -14.42 -16.77
C LEU A 53 12.02 -14.66 -18.25
N ALA A 54 12.73 -13.96 -19.13
CA ALA A 54 12.57 -14.05 -20.57
C ALA A 54 13.68 -14.91 -21.18
N GLU A 55 13.37 -15.76 -22.15
CA GLU A 55 14.38 -16.51 -22.93
C GLU A 55 15.13 -15.58 -23.93
N THR A 56 15.46 -14.36 -23.51
CA THR A 56 16.09 -13.31 -24.29
C THR A 56 17.30 -12.77 -23.53
N ASN A 57 18.25 -12.20 -24.26
CA ASN A 57 19.43 -11.55 -23.70
C ASN A 57 19.27 -10.03 -23.83
N LEU A 58 19.51 -9.35 -22.71
CA LEU A 58 19.38 -7.90 -22.60
C LEU A 58 20.77 -7.30 -22.41
N ALA A 59 21.24 -6.53 -23.40
CA ALA A 59 22.53 -5.85 -23.33
C ALA A 59 22.34 -4.35 -23.45
N ILE A 60 22.99 -3.55 -22.61
CA ILE A 60 22.96 -2.10 -22.74
C ILE A 60 24.18 -1.68 -23.55
N ASN A 61 23.93 -0.94 -24.61
CA ASN A 61 24.97 -0.29 -25.37
C ASN A 61 25.31 1.03 -24.67
N ASP A 62 26.47 1.08 -24.01
CA ASP A 62 26.92 2.27 -23.28
C ASP A 62 27.21 3.48 -24.18
N GLU A 63 27.49 3.27 -25.47
CA GLU A 63 27.76 4.36 -26.43
C GLU A 63 26.47 5.03 -26.91
N THR A 64 25.43 4.23 -27.19
CA THR A 64 24.14 4.73 -27.71
C THR A 64 23.10 4.96 -26.60
N ASN A 65 23.37 4.46 -25.39
CA ASN A 65 22.40 4.39 -24.29
C ASN A 65 21.09 3.70 -24.71
N GLN A 66 21.19 2.68 -25.58
CA GLN A 66 20.08 1.83 -26.01
C GLN A 66 20.19 0.45 -25.37
N LEU A 67 19.05 -0.23 -25.29
CA LEU A 67 18.92 -1.60 -24.81
C LEU A 67 18.72 -2.53 -26.00
N ASP A 68 19.69 -3.40 -26.23
CA ASP A 68 19.63 -4.45 -27.22
C ASP A 68 18.90 -5.66 -26.64
N VAL A 69 17.76 -6.00 -27.23
CA VAL A 69 16.98 -7.19 -26.90
C VAL A 69 17.25 -8.22 -27.97
N SER A 70 17.83 -9.35 -27.59
CA SER A 70 18.22 -10.37 -28.57
C SER A 70 17.78 -11.78 -28.18
N GLY A 71 17.47 -12.61 -29.16
CA GLY A 71 16.97 -13.97 -28.92
C GLY A 71 16.78 -14.79 -30.19
N TYR A 72 16.42 -16.07 -30.03
CA TYR A 72 16.18 -16.99 -31.15
C TYR A 72 14.68 -17.14 -31.51
N ASN A 73 13.79 -16.54 -30.73
CA ASN A 73 12.34 -16.67 -30.86
C ASN A 73 11.68 -15.28 -30.92
N ASP A 74 11.07 -14.95 -32.05
CA ASP A 74 10.39 -13.66 -32.27
C ASP A 74 9.29 -13.39 -31.23
N ILE A 75 8.57 -14.43 -30.80
CA ILE A 75 7.51 -14.31 -29.80
C ILE A 75 8.10 -13.93 -28.44
N ALA A 76 9.24 -14.52 -28.07
CA ALA A 76 9.93 -14.21 -26.82
C ALA A 76 10.52 -12.79 -26.85
N ILE A 77 11.10 -12.37 -27.98
CA ILE A 77 11.57 -11.00 -28.18
C ILE A 77 10.40 -10.03 -28.02
N GLN A 78 9.29 -10.21 -28.74
CA GLN A 78 8.13 -9.32 -28.64
C GLN A 78 7.54 -9.28 -27.23
N HIS A 79 7.43 -10.43 -26.56
CA HIS A 79 6.97 -10.48 -25.17
C HIS A 79 7.90 -9.70 -24.23
N THR A 80 9.22 -9.79 -24.44
CA THR A 80 10.21 -9.02 -23.67
C THR A 80 10.05 -7.53 -23.94
N LEU A 81 9.84 -7.13 -25.19
CA LEU A 81 9.59 -5.73 -25.57
C LEU A 81 8.31 -5.19 -24.92
N ASP A 82 7.24 -5.96 -24.91
CA ASP A 82 5.99 -5.61 -24.24
C ASP A 82 6.20 -5.45 -22.72
N ASN A 83 6.97 -6.36 -22.10
CA ASN A 83 7.32 -6.29 -20.69
C ASN A 83 8.19 -5.08 -20.35
N LEU A 84 9.17 -4.75 -21.20
CA LEU A 84 10.00 -3.56 -21.05
C LEU A 84 9.16 -2.27 -21.16
N SER A 85 8.23 -2.22 -22.11
CA SER A 85 7.31 -1.09 -22.26
C SER A 85 6.41 -0.91 -21.04
N ASN A 86 5.85 -2.00 -20.51
CA ASN A 86 5.05 -1.98 -19.29
C ASN A 86 5.88 -1.59 -18.05
N LEU A 87 7.10 -2.11 -17.93
CA LEU A 87 8.02 -1.77 -16.84
C LEU A 87 8.38 -0.29 -16.90
N ASN A 88 8.71 0.23 -18.08
CA ASN A 88 8.95 1.65 -18.28
C ASN A 88 7.73 2.48 -17.86
N THR A 89 6.53 2.06 -18.26
CA THR A 89 5.27 2.70 -17.86
C THR A 89 5.14 2.77 -16.33
N ALA A 90 5.38 1.66 -15.62
CA ALA A 90 5.36 1.63 -14.15
C ALA A 90 6.43 2.55 -13.53
N PHE A 91 7.62 2.61 -14.13
CA PHE A 91 8.70 3.47 -13.69
C PHE A 91 8.43 4.94 -13.85
N THR A 92 7.74 5.32 -14.93
CA THR A 92 7.38 6.72 -15.14
C THR A 92 6.50 7.23 -13.99
N LEU A 93 5.70 6.38 -13.34
CA LEU A 93 4.93 6.77 -12.15
C LEU A 93 5.81 7.14 -10.96
N ILE A 94 6.89 6.39 -10.75
CA ILE A 94 7.80 6.62 -9.61
C ILE A 94 8.68 7.84 -9.87
N GLN A 95 9.15 8.01 -11.11
CA GLN A 95 10.08 9.09 -11.47
C GLN A 95 9.39 10.45 -11.64
N ARG A 96 8.18 10.50 -12.21
CA ARG A 96 7.52 11.75 -12.61
C ARG A 96 6.77 12.48 -11.49
N PHE A 97 6.67 11.88 -10.30
CA PHE A 97 5.93 12.50 -9.21
C PHE A 97 6.53 13.83 -8.71
N GLN A 98 7.74 14.20 -9.15
CA GLN A 98 8.32 15.48 -8.72
C GLN A 98 7.70 16.72 -9.39
N GLU A 99 7.05 16.64 -10.58
CA GLU A 99 6.62 17.88 -11.28
C GLU A 99 5.26 17.84 -12.02
N ASN A 100 4.72 16.68 -12.47
CA ASN A 100 3.66 16.69 -13.51
C ASN A 100 2.38 15.87 -13.25
N HIS A 101 2.19 15.27 -12.07
CA HIS A 101 1.04 14.37 -11.80
C HIS A 101 0.17 14.81 -10.62
N HIS A 102 0.21 16.10 -10.29
CA HIS A 102 -0.69 16.72 -9.33
C HIS A 102 -1.71 17.53 -10.11
N HIS A 103 -2.95 17.05 -10.14
CA HIS A 103 -4.06 17.81 -10.69
C HIS A 103 -4.72 18.62 -9.58
N HIS A 104 -5.16 19.84 -9.89
CA HIS A 104 -5.82 20.72 -8.93
C HIS A 104 -7.22 21.07 -9.42
N VAL A 105 -8.22 20.58 -8.71
CA VAL A 105 -9.65 20.79 -8.98
C VAL A 105 -10.17 21.91 -8.10
N PHE A 106 -10.97 22.80 -8.70
CA PHE A 106 -11.57 23.94 -8.03
C PHE A 106 -13.10 23.86 -8.17
N PRO A 107 -13.86 23.56 -7.09
CA PRO A 107 -15.30 23.48 -7.15
C PRO A 107 -15.93 24.78 -7.69
N PRO A 108 -16.83 24.70 -8.70
CA PRO A 108 -17.11 25.80 -9.62
C PRO A 108 -18.00 26.94 -9.08
N LYS A 109 -18.41 26.95 -7.79
CA LYS A 109 -19.44 27.89 -7.31
C LYS A 109 -19.14 28.49 -5.94
N GLY A 110 -19.39 29.80 -5.85
CA GLY A 110 -19.53 30.53 -4.59
C GLY A 110 -18.39 31.47 -4.21
N TYR A 111 -17.32 31.55 -5.01
CA TYR A 111 -16.12 32.32 -4.67
C TYR A 111 -15.95 33.51 -5.60
N THR A 112 -16.58 34.64 -5.27
CA THR A 112 -16.43 35.87 -6.05
C THR A 112 -15.22 36.70 -5.67
N GLN A 113 -14.71 36.51 -4.44
CA GLN A 113 -13.54 37.22 -3.93
C GLN A 113 -12.75 36.30 -2.99
N LEU A 114 -11.50 36.04 -3.33
CA LEU A 114 -10.57 35.28 -2.50
C LEU A 114 -9.39 36.17 -2.15
N GLN A 115 -8.75 35.86 -1.04
CA GLN A 115 -7.54 36.53 -0.60
C GLN A 115 -6.47 35.48 -0.38
N MET A 116 -5.27 35.77 -0.87
CA MET A 116 -4.10 35.00 -0.54
C MET A 116 -3.47 35.56 0.74
N LEU A 117 -3.23 34.69 1.73
CA LEU A 117 -2.65 35.06 3.03
C LEU A 117 -1.47 34.14 3.39
N PRO A 118 -0.46 34.63 4.14
CA PRO A 118 0.57 33.75 4.67
C PRO A 118 -0.08 32.79 5.66
N PHE A 119 0.32 31.53 5.60
CA PHE A 119 -0.27 30.47 6.41
C PHE A 119 -0.10 30.75 7.91
N GLY A 120 1.00 31.39 8.32
CA GLY A 120 1.19 31.82 9.71
C GLY A 120 0.12 32.79 10.24
N ALA A 121 -0.65 33.44 9.36
CA ALA A 121 -1.79 34.28 9.73
C ALA A 121 -3.14 33.54 9.72
N HIS A 122 -3.16 32.27 9.29
CA HIS A 122 -4.36 31.45 9.24
C HIS A 122 -4.82 30.98 10.63
N ALA A 123 -6.11 30.69 10.81
CA ALA A 123 -6.63 30.21 12.09
C ALA A 123 -6.01 28.86 12.51
N ALA A 124 -5.73 27.99 11.53
CA ALA A 124 -5.14 26.68 11.77
C ALA A 124 -3.61 26.70 11.94
N ALA A 125 -2.97 27.87 11.81
CA ALA A 125 -1.54 28.06 12.02
C ALA A 125 -1.07 27.44 13.34
N ALA A 126 -1.81 27.68 14.43
CA ALA A 126 -1.48 27.15 15.75
C ALA A 126 -1.46 25.62 15.78
N THR A 127 -2.46 24.97 15.16
CA THR A 127 -2.55 23.51 15.07
C THR A 127 -1.35 22.96 14.29
N ILE A 128 -1.08 23.47 13.10
CA ILE A 128 0.04 22.99 12.28
C ILE A 128 1.40 23.31 12.91
N GLN A 129 1.54 24.45 13.59
CA GLN A 129 2.74 24.76 14.36
C GLN A 129 3.01 23.70 15.43
N THR A 130 1.97 23.07 16.00
CA THR A 130 2.15 21.95 16.94
C THR A 130 2.58 20.64 16.28
N LEU A 131 2.41 20.49 14.97
CA LEU A 131 2.72 19.27 14.21
C LEU A 131 4.01 19.38 13.36
N THR A 132 4.53 20.60 13.19
CA THR A 132 5.73 20.92 12.41
C THR A 132 6.96 21.11 13.29
N THR A 133 8.13 20.66 12.81
CA THR A 133 9.44 21.05 13.35
C THR A 133 9.68 22.54 13.12
N ALA A 134 10.72 23.12 13.74
CA ALA A 134 11.02 24.55 13.57
C ALA A 134 11.34 24.90 12.10
N GLU A 135 12.09 24.04 11.40
CA GLU A 135 12.44 24.20 9.99
C GLU A 135 11.21 24.03 9.08
N GLU A 136 10.40 23.00 9.31
CA GLU A 136 9.13 22.82 8.59
C GLU A 136 8.21 24.04 8.81
N TRP A 137 8.13 24.55 10.03
CA TRP A 137 7.29 25.71 10.37
C TRP A 137 7.78 26.99 9.70
N GLU A 138 9.09 27.25 9.70
CA GLU A 138 9.68 28.41 9.02
C GLU A 138 9.31 28.41 7.53
N SER A 139 9.40 27.24 6.89
CA SER A 139 8.97 27.06 5.51
C SER A 139 7.47 27.30 5.35
N VAL A 140 6.63 26.51 6.03
CA VAL A 140 5.17 26.49 5.83
C VAL A 140 4.49 27.78 6.28
N SER A 141 4.95 28.43 7.35
CA SER A 141 4.32 29.67 7.86
C SER A 141 4.42 30.84 6.88
N SER A 142 5.41 30.82 6.00
CA SER A 142 5.59 31.80 4.93
C SER A 142 4.82 31.47 3.66
N MET A 143 4.34 30.22 3.53
CA MET A 143 3.57 29.77 2.37
C MET A 143 2.21 30.45 2.30
N ALA A 144 1.74 30.63 1.09
CA ALA A 144 0.48 31.25 0.78
C ALA A 144 -0.66 30.22 0.80
N ILE A 145 -1.77 30.58 1.42
CA ILE A 145 -3.03 29.83 1.34
C ILE A 145 -4.13 30.72 0.82
N LEU A 146 -5.18 30.08 0.30
CA LEU A 146 -6.35 30.77 -0.21
C LEU A 146 -7.46 30.79 0.85
N VAL A 147 -7.97 31.99 1.16
CA VAL A 147 -9.12 32.17 2.05
C VAL A 147 -10.21 33.00 1.36
N PRO A 148 -11.48 32.92 1.77
CA PRO A 148 -12.52 33.77 1.19
C PRO A 148 -12.32 35.20 1.69
N LEU A 149 -12.39 36.17 0.79
CA LEU A 149 -12.32 37.58 1.17
C LEU A 149 -13.58 37.91 1.98
N ARG A 150 -13.40 38.25 3.26
CA ARG A 150 -14.51 38.63 4.14
C ARG A 150 -14.67 40.15 4.12
N SER A 151 -15.90 40.61 3.90
CA SER A 151 -16.24 42.04 3.89
C SER A 151 -16.17 42.72 5.27
N ALA A 152 -15.98 41.95 6.36
CA ALA A 152 -15.88 42.48 7.72
C ALA A 152 -14.52 42.14 8.37
N PRO A 153 -13.86 43.09 9.04
CA PRO A 153 -12.62 42.84 9.76
C PRO A 153 -12.88 41.83 10.89
N ARG A 154 -12.17 40.69 10.87
CA ARG A 154 -12.16 39.75 11.99
C ARG A 154 -11.61 40.48 13.22
N LYS A 155 -12.24 40.25 14.39
CA LYS A 155 -11.50 40.38 15.66
C LYS A 155 -10.25 39.53 15.53
N LYS A 156 -9.09 40.04 15.98
CA LYS A 156 -7.82 39.30 15.94
C LYS A 156 -8.09 37.85 16.34
N PRO A 157 -7.68 36.85 15.52
CA PRO A 157 -7.98 35.46 15.81
C PRO A 157 -7.49 35.16 17.22
N THR A 158 -8.40 34.73 18.10
CA THR A 158 -8.03 34.25 19.42
C THR A 158 -7.12 33.04 19.18
N PRO A 159 -5.89 33.02 19.73
CA PRO A 159 -5.01 31.88 19.54
C PRO A 159 -5.73 30.61 19.97
N ILE A 160 -5.89 29.66 19.04
CA ILE A 160 -6.49 28.37 19.34
C ILE A 160 -5.51 27.67 20.28
N THR A 161 -6.01 27.25 21.45
CA THR A 161 -5.24 26.36 22.31
C THR A 161 -5.32 24.97 21.67
N PRO A 162 -4.19 24.38 21.25
CA PRO A 162 -4.18 23.05 20.65
C PRO A 162 -4.80 22.04 21.62
N CYS A 163 -5.61 21.12 21.11
CA CYS A 163 -6.10 20.01 21.91
C CYS A 163 -4.91 19.20 22.45
N PRO A 164 -4.96 18.72 23.70
CA PRO A 164 -3.90 17.90 24.25
C PRO A 164 -3.75 16.61 23.43
N ALA A 165 -2.52 16.12 23.32
CA ALA A 165 -2.25 14.87 22.64
C ALA A 165 -2.72 13.69 23.49
N THR A 166 -3.95 13.26 23.26
CA THR A 166 -4.57 12.11 23.93
C THR A 166 -4.44 10.85 23.07
N LEU A 167 -4.77 9.71 23.68
CA LEU A 167 -5.06 8.48 22.97
C LEU A 167 -6.47 8.59 22.36
N SER A 168 -6.70 7.96 21.21
CA SER A 168 -8.05 7.78 20.65
C SER A 168 -8.70 6.57 21.33
N ARG A 169 -10.05 6.57 21.43
CA ARG A 169 -10.79 5.45 22.05
C ARG A 169 -10.46 4.09 21.46
N ASP A 170 -10.15 4.03 20.16
CA ASP A 170 -9.83 2.78 19.46
C ASP A 170 -8.58 2.10 20.02
N TRP A 171 -7.71 2.87 20.68
CA TRP A 171 -6.43 2.40 21.21
C TRP A 171 -6.44 2.17 22.71
N GLU A 172 -7.50 2.54 23.44
CA GLU A 172 -7.58 2.40 24.91
C GLU A 172 -7.60 0.94 25.36
N ASP A 173 -8.30 0.08 24.60
CA ASP A 173 -8.42 -1.35 24.89
C ASP A 173 -7.28 -2.18 24.28
N TYR A 174 -6.32 -1.54 23.61
CA TYR A 174 -5.29 -2.26 22.88
C TYR A 174 -4.31 -2.95 23.85
N ASN A 175 -4.38 -4.28 23.84
CA ASN A 175 -3.39 -5.15 24.44
C ASN A 175 -2.47 -5.63 23.32
N PHE A 176 -1.19 -5.24 23.38
CA PHE A 176 -0.16 -5.76 22.49
C PHE A 176 -0.15 -7.30 22.63
N GLN A 177 -0.69 -8.01 21.63
CA GLN A 177 -0.73 -9.47 21.64
C GLN A 177 0.72 -9.98 21.67
N GLY A 178 1.10 -10.63 22.77
CA GLY A 178 2.49 -11.06 23.05
C GLY A 178 3.22 -10.29 24.17
N PHE A 179 2.69 -9.15 24.64
CA PHE A 179 3.46 -8.21 25.48
C PHE A 179 2.79 -7.73 26.78
N GLY A 180 1.67 -8.34 27.19
CA GLY A 180 0.97 -8.06 28.45
C GLY A 180 -0.14 -7.00 28.33
N ASN A 181 -0.94 -6.87 29.39
CA ASN A 181 -2.18 -6.10 29.42
C ASN A 181 -1.91 -4.58 29.54
N GLY A 182 -2.20 -3.81 28.49
CA GLY A 182 -2.06 -2.35 28.43
C GLY A 182 -2.94 -1.61 29.44
N LYS A 183 -4.04 -2.22 29.90
CA LYS A 183 -4.91 -1.66 30.96
C LYS A 183 -4.18 -1.42 32.28
N VAL A 184 -3.10 -2.15 32.57
CA VAL A 184 -2.29 -1.94 33.79
C VAL A 184 -1.51 -0.63 33.75
N LEU A 185 -1.21 -0.10 32.55
CA LEU A 185 -0.46 1.16 32.39
C LEU A 185 -1.37 2.38 32.51
N VAL A 186 -2.60 2.30 32.00
CA VAL A 186 -3.56 3.43 32.04
C VAL A 186 -4.21 3.57 33.42
N ALA A 187 -4.50 2.47 34.12
CA ALA A 187 -5.16 2.49 35.43
C ALA A 187 -4.31 3.13 36.56
N ASN A 188 -3.01 3.35 36.35
CA ASN A 188 -2.11 3.99 37.31
C ASN A 188 -1.90 5.50 37.03
N LEU A 189 -2.61 6.08 36.06
CA LEU A 189 -2.59 7.53 35.87
C LEU A 189 -3.36 8.20 37.02
N PRO A 190 -2.78 9.21 37.70
CA PRO A 190 -3.53 10.00 38.65
C PRO A 190 -4.61 10.77 37.90
N ILE A 191 -5.85 10.28 37.99
CA ILE A 191 -7.04 11.01 37.55
C ILE A 191 -7.18 12.21 38.48
N GLY A 192 -6.56 13.33 38.11
CA GLY A 192 -6.82 14.61 38.76
C GLY A 192 -8.27 15.01 38.48
N PRO A 193 -9.04 15.45 39.49
CA PRO A 193 -10.38 15.96 39.23
C PRO A 193 -10.29 17.19 38.32
N ALA A 194 -11.05 17.18 37.22
CA ALA A 194 -11.27 18.35 36.40
C ALA A 194 -12.00 19.41 37.25
N SER A 195 -11.24 20.34 37.84
CA SER A 195 -11.79 21.53 38.47
C SER A 195 -11.20 22.78 37.84
N SER A 196 -12.10 23.59 37.30
CA SER A 196 -11.94 24.97 36.90
C SER A 196 -11.22 25.83 37.95
N SER A 197 -10.11 26.47 37.56
CA SER A 197 -9.81 27.88 37.87
C SER A 197 -8.44 28.28 37.33
N SER A 198 -8.41 29.47 36.73
CA SER A 198 -7.21 30.18 36.34
C SER A 198 -6.44 30.66 37.57
N SER A 199 -5.11 30.49 37.57
CA SER A 199 -4.12 31.59 37.70
C SER A 199 -2.78 31.11 38.26
N ALA A 200 -1.71 31.73 37.76
CA ALA A 200 -0.35 31.82 38.31
C ALA A 200 0.52 30.55 38.31
N ILE A 201 1.28 30.37 37.22
CA ILE A 201 2.58 29.69 37.27
C ILE A 201 3.63 30.75 37.63
N SER A 202 4.06 30.74 38.89
CA SER A 202 5.35 31.29 39.30
C SER A 202 5.84 30.56 40.55
N ARG A 203 7.00 29.91 40.39
CA ARG A 203 7.95 29.47 41.43
C ARG A 203 7.43 28.48 42.48
N VAL A 204 7.82 27.21 42.34
CA VAL A 204 8.40 26.45 43.45
C VAL A 204 9.52 25.56 42.91
N SER A 205 10.75 26.05 43.09
CA SER A 205 11.92 25.20 43.29
C SER A 205 12.12 25.06 44.80
N GLN A 206 12.56 23.88 45.21
CA GLN A 206 13.02 23.47 46.55
C GLN A 206 12.00 22.90 47.54
N LYS A 207 12.48 21.79 48.15
CA LYS A 207 12.06 21.10 49.38
C LYS A 207 10.86 20.16 49.30
N LEU A 208 11.16 18.87 49.09
CA LEU A 208 10.99 17.91 50.18
C LEU A 208 12.02 16.78 50.08
N GLY A 209 12.91 16.71 51.07
CA GLY A 209 13.79 15.58 51.29
C GLY A 209 13.11 14.51 52.14
N THR A 210 13.76 13.35 52.16
CA THR A 210 13.65 12.30 53.19
C THR A 210 12.37 11.47 53.20
N LEU A 211 12.32 10.46 52.32
CA LEU A 211 11.77 9.14 52.64
C LEU A 211 12.68 8.06 52.05
N SER A 212 13.80 7.83 52.72
CA SER A 212 14.56 6.58 52.59
C SER A 212 13.96 5.56 53.54
N LYS A 213 13.55 4.41 52.99
CA LYS A 213 13.53 3.03 53.56
C LYS A 213 12.31 2.26 53.07
N LEU A 214 12.44 1.63 51.91
CA LEU A 214 11.81 0.34 51.63
C LEU A 214 12.88 -0.60 51.06
N HIS A 215 12.85 -1.84 51.55
CA HIS A 215 13.85 -2.90 51.43
C HIS A 215 14.21 -3.30 49.98
N PRO A 216 15.38 -3.94 49.77
CA PRO A 216 15.79 -4.45 48.48
C PRO A 216 14.93 -5.65 48.11
N VAL A 217 14.04 -5.50 47.13
CA VAL A 217 13.41 -6.64 46.46
C VAL A 217 14.47 -7.25 45.54
N GLY A 218 14.78 -8.51 45.83
CA GLY A 218 15.94 -9.22 45.31
C GLY A 218 15.93 -9.46 43.80
N ASN A 219 17.15 -9.72 43.33
CA ASN A 219 17.42 -10.33 42.04
C ASN A 219 16.52 -11.56 41.84
N LEU A 220 15.63 -11.48 40.85
CA LEU A 220 14.98 -12.65 40.27
C LEU A 220 15.76 -13.05 39.02
N PRO A 221 16.37 -14.24 38.99
CA PRO A 221 16.94 -14.79 37.76
C PRO A 221 15.84 -15.43 36.90
N LEU A 222 16.16 -15.53 35.60
CA LEU A 222 15.62 -16.47 34.62
C LEU A 222 14.32 -16.07 33.89
N THR A 223 14.51 -15.84 32.58
CA THR A 223 13.71 -16.42 31.51
C THR A 223 13.04 -17.73 31.94
N ALA A 224 11.71 -17.76 31.96
CA ALA A 224 10.96 -18.99 32.16
C ALA A 224 11.37 -20.03 31.08
N PRO A 225 11.81 -21.25 31.47
CA PRO A 225 12.19 -22.32 30.53
C PRO A 225 11.10 -22.64 29.49
N GLU A 226 9.83 -22.43 29.84
CA GLU A 226 8.68 -22.61 28.96
C GLU A 226 8.72 -21.78 27.66
N ARG A 227 9.46 -20.66 27.62
CA ARG A 227 9.56 -19.81 26.44
C ARG A 227 10.66 -20.25 25.47
N ALA A 228 11.73 -20.85 25.95
CA ALA A 228 12.76 -21.45 25.11
C ALA A 228 12.24 -22.71 24.40
N ASP A 229 11.38 -23.49 25.08
CA ASP A 229 10.78 -24.69 24.50
C ASP A 229 9.75 -24.37 23.42
N ARG A 230 8.99 -23.27 23.53
CA ARG A 230 8.07 -22.84 22.44
C ARG A 230 8.81 -22.37 21.19
N VAL A 231 9.95 -21.69 21.35
CA VAL A 231 10.80 -21.30 20.22
C VAL A 231 11.48 -22.52 19.59
N LYS A 232 11.94 -23.49 20.39
CA LYS A 232 12.45 -24.78 19.88
C LYS A 232 11.37 -25.58 19.16
N THR A 233 10.15 -25.61 19.69
CA THR A 233 9.03 -26.35 19.07
C THR A 233 8.63 -25.70 17.74
N TRP A 234 8.69 -24.36 17.65
CA TRP A 234 8.42 -23.62 16.42
C TRP A 234 9.51 -23.83 15.36
N VAL A 235 10.79 -23.81 15.75
CA VAL A 235 11.93 -24.09 14.85
C VAL A 235 11.89 -25.53 14.32
N ASN A 236 11.52 -26.50 15.16
CA ASN A 236 11.45 -27.90 14.75
C ASN A 236 10.25 -28.19 13.83
N GLN A 237 9.12 -27.49 14.00
CA GLN A 237 7.94 -27.62 13.14
C GLN A 237 8.14 -27.06 11.72
N SER A 238 9.13 -26.16 11.53
CA SER A 238 9.49 -25.63 10.21
C SER A 238 10.50 -26.49 9.44
N THR A 239 11.17 -27.44 10.09
CA THR A 239 12.11 -28.38 9.45
C THR A 239 11.47 -29.67 8.95
N ASP A 240 10.24 -29.99 9.37
CA ASP A 240 9.56 -31.26 9.05
C ASP A 240 8.52 -31.15 7.91
N ALA A 241 8.45 -30.02 7.21
CA ALA A 241 7.59 -29.84 6.05
C ALA A 241 8.43 -29.59 4.78
N GLU A 242 8.37 -30.57 3.86
CA GLU A 242 8.93 -30.62 2.50
C GLU A 242 10.42 -30.97 2.33
N ILE A 243 10.73 -32.27 2.26
CA ILE A 243 11.46 -32.89 1.12
C ILE A 243 10.89 -34.29 0.89
N ASP A 244 9.99 -34.44 -0.09
CA ASP A 244 9.73 -35.72 -0.75
C ASP A 244 10.49 -35.70 -2.10
N ALA A 245 11.66 -36.35 -2.14
CA ALA A 245 12.34 -36.70 -3.37
C ALA A 245 12.95 -38.11 -3.22
N ALA A 246 12.51 -39.01 -4.09
CA ALA A 246 12.93 -40.41 -4.17
C ALA A 246 14.38 -40.55 -4.70
N PRO A 247 15.03 -41.71 -4.48
CA PRO A 247 16.47 -41.88 -4.69
C PRO A 247 16.82 -42.24 -6.13
N ILE A 248 17.94 -41.73 -6.62
CA ILE A 248 18.61 -42.17 -7.86
C ILE A 248 19.93 -42.84 -7.49
N ASP A 249 20.11 -44.03 -8.03
CA ASP A 249 21.29 -44.89 -7.90
C ASP A 249 22.54 -44.32 -8.59
N SER A 250 23.66 -44.60 -7.94
CA SER A 250 25.04 -44.83 -8.41
C SER A 250 25.48 -44.39 -9.82
N LEU A 251 26.62 -43.68 -9.88
CA LEU A 251 27.74 -44.03 -10.77
C LEU A 251 29.08 -43.47 -10.23
N ASP A 252 30.08 -44.35 -10.23
CA ASP A 252 31.50 -44.16 -9.94
C ASP A 252 32.16 -43.03 -10.73
N ILE A 253 33.10 -42.28 -10.12
CA ILE A 253 34.43 -41.97 -10.69
C ILE A 253 35.48 -41.84 -9.56
N GLN A 254 36.61 -42.51 -9.80
CA GLN A 254 37.78 -42.66 -8.95
C GLN A 254 38.75 -41.46 -8.96
N SER A 255 39.57 -41.42 -7.89
CA SER A 255 40.98 -41.00 -7.82
C SER A 255 41.34 -39.51 -7.89
N LEU A 256 41.93 -38.99 -6.80
CA LEU A 256 43.39 -38.85 -6.64
C LEU A 256 43.71 -38.26 -5.24
N GLN A 257 44.56 -38.95 -4.47
CA GLN A 257 45.26 -38.42 -3.29
C GLN A 257 46.63 -37.82 -3.71
N PRO A 258 47.34 -37.11 -2.82
CA PRO A 258 48.31 -37.76 -1.89
C PRO A 258 48.31 -37.15 -0.46
N SER A 259 48.26 -38.01 0.60
CA SER A 259 49.36 -38.35 1.54
C SER A 259 49.73 -37.24 2.55
N LEU A 260 50.14 -37.41 3.81
CA LEU A 260 50.56 -38.49 4.72
C LEU A 260 50.67 -37.83 6.13
N ILE A 261 50.34 -38.51 7.23
CA ILE A 261 51.01 -38.46 8.56
C ILE A 261 50.27 -39.42 9.52
N ASP A 262 51.04 -40.10 10.36
CA ASP A 262 50.85 -41.41 10.98
C ASP A 262 50.47 -41.37 12.49
N GLN A 263 49.80 -42.45 12.93
CA GLN A 263 49.73 -43.09 14.28
C GLN A 263 48.87 -42.49 15.44
N PRO A 264 48.47 -43.33 16.45
CA PRO A 264 47.91 -44.69 16.38
C PRO A 264 46.71 -44.93 17.33
N ALA A 265 46.22 -46.18 17.32
CA ALA A 265 44.96 -46.70 17.85
C ALA A 265 44.84 -46.84 19.38
N GLU A 266 43.58 -46.83 19.86
CA GLU A 266 43.13 -47.55 21.06
C GLU A 266 41.79 -48.26 20.81
N GLU A 267 41.60 -49.35 21.57
CA GLU A 267 40.75 -50.50 21.32
C GLU A 267 39.65 -50.63 22.40
N GLN A 268 38.57 -51.37 22.10
CA GLN A 268 37.54 -51.94 23.02
C GLN A 268 36.37 -51.00 23.43
N LYS A 269 35.08 -51.40 23.50
CA LYS A 269 34.43 -52.71 23.78
C LYS A 269 32.91 -52.67 23.42
N ASN A 270 32.36 -53.82 23.04
CA ASN A 270 30.92 -54.18 22.98
C ASN A 270 30.29 -54.21 24.42
N VAL A 271 28.97 -54.25 24.73
CA VAL A 271 27.73 -54.84 24.17
C VAL A 271 26.51 -54.25 24.99
N PRO A 272 25.26 -54.80 25.09
CA PRO A 272 24.14 -55.09 24.16
C PRO A 272 22.78 -54.45 24.60
N GLY A 273 21.74 -54.47 23.75
CA GLY A 273 20.37 -54.18 24.22
C GLY A 273 19.24 -54.18 23.19
N LEU A 274 18.95 -55.34 22.58
CA LEU A 274 17.74 -55.62 21.80
C LEU A 274 16.48 -55.62 22.70
N LEU A 275 15.36 -55.05 22.24
CA LEU A 275 14.04 -55.68 22.40
C LEU A 275 13.00 -55.20 21.37
N LYS A 276 12.16 -56.17 20.99
CA LYS A 276 11.30 -56.31 19.81
C LYS A 276 10.02 -55.45 19.78
N ARG A 277 9.47 -55.36 18.56
CA ARG A 277 8.19 -54.76 18.11
C ARG A 277 6.90 -55.51 18.54
N ARG A 278 5.77 -54.76 18.40
CA ARG A 278 4.36 -55.10 18.01
C ARG A 278 3.32 -55.05 19.15
N PRO A 279 1.99 -54.88 18.89
CA PRO A 279 1.25 -54.38 17.71
C PRO A 279 0.13 -53.34 18.03
N LYS A 280 -0.49 -52.79 16.97
CA LYS A 280 -1.72 -51.95 16.98
C LYS A 280 -2.95 -52.70 17.54
N PRO A 281 -3.96 -51.97 18.06
CA PRO A 281 -5.35 -52.38 17.95
C PRO A 281 -6.16 -51.46 17.02
N LYS A 282 -7.27 -52.03 16.54
CA LYS A 282 -8.22 -51.53 15.54
C LYS A 282 -9.58 -51.31 16.23
N THR A 283 -10.32 -50.32 15.72
CA THR A 283 -11.80 -50.20 15.66
C THR A 283 -12.58 -49.90 16.96
N HIS A 284 -13.40 -48.85 16.96
CA HIS A 284 -14.87 -48.94 17.02
C HIS A 284 -15.56 -47.58 16.78
N GLN A 285 -16.40 -47.53 15.73
CA GLN A 285 -17.56 -46.64 15.62
C GLN A 285 -18.62 -47.06 16.65
N ILE A 286 -19.41 -46.11 17.18
CA ILE A 286 -20.89 -46.17 17.33
C ILE A 286 -21.43 -44.80 17.81
N MET A 287 -22.37 -44.30 17.00
CA MET A 287 -23.58 -43.49 17.25
C MET A 287 -23.63 -42.35 18.30
N ALA A 288 -24.04 -41.17 17.81
CA ALA A 288 -25.20 -40.45 18.35
C ALA A 288 -25.93 -39.72 17.22
N GLN A 289 -27.18 -40.12 17.00
CA GLN A 289 -28.13 -39.60 16.03
C GLN A 289 -29.14 -38.69 16.76
N GLN A 290 -29.62 -37.68 16.03
CA GLN A 290 -30.94 -37.02 16.15
C GLN A 290 -31.19 -36.02 17.30
N ALA A 291 -31.21 -34.74 16.93
CA ALA A 291 -32.40 -33.91 17.08
C ALA A 291 -32.46 -32.90 15.92
N ALA A 292 -33.45 -33.06 15.05
CA ALA A 292 -33.79 -32.12 13.99
C ALA A 292 -34.77 -31.08 14.53
N SER A 293 -34.68 -29.82 14.09
CA SER A 293 -35.61 -29.28 13.08
C SER A 293 -35.64 -27.74 13.05
N ARG A 294 -35.68 -27.24 11.80
CA ARG A 294 -36.22 -25.94 11.33
C ARG A 294 -35.47 -24.66 11.74
N ILE A 295 -34.86 -24.01 10.75
CA ILE A 295 -35.11 -22.59 10.39
C ILE A 295 -34.67 -22.37 8.92
N SER A 296 -35.48 -21.53 8.26
CA SER A 296 -35.52 -20.99 6.89
C SER A 296 -34.32 -21.09 5.92
N ARG A 297 -34.68 -21.28 4.64
CA ARG A 297 -33.86 -21.08 3.44
C ARG A 297 -33.08 -19.76 3.50
N ALA A 298 -31.76 -19.86 3.66
CA ALA A 298 -30.84 -18.77 3.38
C ALA A 298 -30.60 -18.70 1.87
N THR A 299 -30.84 -17.51 1.30
CA THR A 299 -30.42 -17.13 -0.04
C THR A 299 -28.90 -17.27 -0.11
N LYS A 300 -28.39 -18.16 -0.97
CA LYS A 300 -26.94 -18.32 -1.19
C LYS A 300 -26.35 -16.98 -1.64
N GLN A 301 -25.59 -16.34 -0.77
CA GLN A 301 -24.71 -15.24 -1.11
C GLN A 301 -23.61 -15.81 -2.00
N MET A 302 -23.57 -15.41 -3.28
CA MET A 302 -22.46 -15.74 -4.18
C MET A 302 -21.22 -15.04 -3.65
N THR A 303 -20.13 -15.78 -3.47
CA THR A 303 -18.83 -15.19 -3.14
C THR A 303 -18.23 -14.55 -4.39
N LEU A 304 -17.34 -13.57 -4.22
CA LEU A 304 -16.62 -12.95 -5.34
C LEU A 304 -15.89 -14.01 -6.18
N GLU A 305 -15.36 -15.06 -5.55
CA GLU A 305 -14.74 -16.22 -6.21
C GLU A 305 -15.72 -16.98 -7.14
N ASP A 306 -17.00 -17.10 -6.76
CA ASP A 306 -18.04 -17.73 -7.58
C ASP A 306 -18.39 -16.92 -8.84
N CYS A 307 -18.25 -15.59 -8.78
CA CYS A 307 -18.38 -14.71 -9.95
C CYS A 307 -17.20 -14.90 -10.92
N TRP A 308 -16.00 -15.13 -10.38
CA TRP A 308 -14.77 -15.21 -11.17
C TRP A 308 -14.67 -16.53 -11.96
N LEU A 309 -14.99 -17.67 -11.33
CA LEU A 309 -14.90 -18.99 -11.98
C LEU A 309 -15.88 -19.14 -13.16
N LYS A 310 -17.03 -18.46 -13.13
CA LYS A 310 -18.05 -18.54 -14.19
C LYS A 310 -17.67 -17.76 -15.45
N SER A 311 -16.90 -16.68 -15.34
CA SER A 311 -16.47 -15.86 -16.48
C SER A 311 -15.35 -16.49 -17.30
N PHE A 312 -14.48 -17.31 -16.67
CA PHE A 312 -13.39 -17.99 -17.37
C PHE A 312 -13.84 -19.25 -18.14
N ALA A 313 -14.91 -19.92 -17.70
CA ALA A 313 -15.45 -21.10 -18.40
C ALA A 313 -15.95 -20.79 -19.82
N SER A 314 -16.28 -19.54 -20.12
CA SER A 314 -16.79 -19.10 -21.44
C SER A 314 -15.72 -18.80 -22.50
N PHE A 315 -14.41 -18.86 -22.18
CA PHE A 315 -13.34 -18.47 -23.11
C PHE A 315 -12.66 -19.62 -23.88
N LYS A 316 -13.13 -20.87 -23.74
CA LYS A 316 -12.64 -22.00 -24.55
C LYS A 316 -13.67 -22.44 -25.59
N LEU A 317 -13.57 -21.87 -26.81
CA LEU A 317 -13.49 -22.57 -28.10
C LEU A 317 -13.77 -21.58 -29.25
N GLY A 318 -12.88 -21.52 -30.25
CA GLY A 318 -13.26 -21.04 -31.58
C GLY A 318 -12.22 -20.28 -32.40
N SER A 319 -11.00 -20.80 -32.56
CA SER A 319 -10.10 -20.32 -33.63
C SER A 319 -10.65 -20.74 -35.00
N LYS A 320 -11.41 -19.85 -35.65
CA LYS A 320 -11.70 -19.96 -37.09
C LYS A 320 -10.88 -18.93 -37.87
N LYS A 321 -10.04 -19.49 -38.73
CA LYS A 321 -9.23 -18.88 -39.78
C LYS A 321 -10.13 -18.06 -40.72
N ILE A 322 -9.86 -16.77 -40.88
CA ILE A 322 -10.46 -15.94 -41.93
C ILE A 322 -9.34 -15.50 -42.87
N GLN A 323 -9.47 -15.93 -44.12
CA GLN A 323 -8.64 -15.53 -45.25
C GLN A 323 -9.02 -14.11 -45.70
N SER A 324 -7.99 -13.37 -46.10
CA SER A 324 -8.04 -12.08 -46.77
C SER A 324 -8.72 -12.18 -48.14
N ALA A 325 -9.62 -11.25 -48.43
CA ALA A 325 -9.86 -10.79 -49.79
C ALA A 325 -10.20 -9.30 -49.78
N ASP A 326 -9.71 -8.67 -50.83
CA ASP A 326 -9.44 -7.26 -51.03
C ASP A 326 -10.62 -6.56 -51.72
N SER A 327 -10.63 -5.23 -51.62
CA SER A 327 -11.12 -4.27 -52.61
C SER A 327 -12.62 -3.90 -52.70
N SER A 328 -12.89 -2.69 -52.18
CA SER A 328 -13.29 -1.48 -52.93
C SER A 328 -14.73 -1.23 -53.43
N GLN A 329 -15.16 0.02 -53.18
CA GLN A 329 -16.23 0.85 -53.78
C GLN A 329 -17.69 0.58 -53.36
N LYS A 330 -18.65 1.52 -53.46
CA LYS A 330 -18.83 2.99 -53.30
C LYS A 330 -20.35 3.19 -53.55
N LEU A 331 -20.95 4.22 -52.96
CA LEU A 331 -22.25 4.86 -53.32
C LEU A 331 -23.58 4.27 -52.79
N SER A 332 -24.31 5.13 -52.09
CA SER A 332 -25.79 5.15 -51.85
C SER A 332 -26.52 5.80 -53.06
N PRO A 333 -27.86 6.08 -53.11
CA PRO A 333 -28.92 5.97 -52.09
C PRO A 333 -30.36 5.55 -52.60
N GLN A 334 -31.34 5.51 -51.66
CA GLN A 334 -32.83 5.63 -51.84
C GLN A 334 -33.56 4.46 -52.59
N GLN A 335 -34.81 4.06 -52.35
CA GLN A 335 -35.95 4.49 -51.53
C GLN A 335 -37.07 3.39 -51.59
N VAL A 336 -37.97 3.37 -50.58
CA VAL A 336 -39.43 3.11 -50.68
C VAL A 336 -40.01 1.66 -50.66
N GLU A 337 -40.95 1.53 -49.72
CA GLU A 337 -42.18 0.69 -49.63
C GLU A 337 -42.22 -0.73 -48.98
N GLN A 338 -43.26 -0.85 -48.14
CA GLN A 338 -43.74 -1.90 -47.22
C GLN A 338 -44.63 -2.96 -47.95
N PRO A 339 -45.40 -3.85 -47.27
CA PRO A 339 -45.08 -4.90 -46.28
C PRO A 339 -45.73 -6.29 -46.62
N ALA A 340 -45.60 -7.24 -45.67
CA ALA A 340 -46.34 -8.51 -45.47
C ALA A 340 -45.77 -9.74 -46.24
N ALA A 341 -45.64 -10.96 -45.71
CA ALA A 341 -46.12 -11.60 -44.49
C ALA A 341 -45.27 -12.86 -44.16
N ALA A 342 -45.48 -13.38 -42.94
CA ALA A 342 -45.33 -14.78 -42.49
C ALA A 342 -43.94 -15.30 -42.03
N THR A 343 -43.77 -15.24 -40.71
CA THR A 343 -43.54 -16.38 -39.78
C THR A 343 -42.50 -17.45 -40.14
N VAL A 344 -41.44 -17.61 -39.32
CA VAL A 344 -40.90 -18.92 -38.85
C VAL A 344 -39.98 -18.73 -37.61
N THR A 345 -40.46 -19.26 -36.48
CA THR A 345 -39.80 -19.79 -35.26
C THR A 345 -38.77 -18.96 -34.48
N GLU A 346 -39.23 -18.47 -33.32
CA GLU A 346 -38.43 -18.13 -32.13
C GLU A 346 -37.65 -19.35 -31.60
N LYS A 347 -36.33 -19.21 -31.47
CA LYS A 347 -35.54 -19.94 -30.48
C LYS A 347 -35.40 -19.06 -29.24
N VAL A 348 -35.97 -19.55 -28.14
CA VAL A 348 -35.86 -18.97 -26.79
C VAL A 348 -34.40 -18.98 -26.35
N VAL A 349 -33.71 -17.87 -26.59
CA VAL A 349 -32.52 -17.50 -25.83
C VAL A 349 -33.03 -16.87 -24.56
N ALA A 350 -32.77 -17.51 -23.42
CA ALA A 350 -33.06 -16.94 -22.11
C ALA A 350 -32.33 -15.59 -22.00
N LYS A 351 -33.07 -14.50 -22.21
CA LYS A 351 -32.63 -13.14 -21.91
C LYS A 351 -32.44 -13.07 -20.40
N VAL A 352 -31.20 -13.23 -19.94
CA VAL A 352 -30.80 -12.71 -18.63
C VAL A 352 -31.16 -11.22 -18.66
N PRO A 353 -32.02 -10.74 -17.75
CA PRO A 353 -32.37 -9.33 -17.71
C PRO A 353 -31.08 -8.53 -17.55
N LYS A 354 -30.72 -7.74 -18.56
CA LYS A 354 -29.67 -6.73 -18.39
C LYS A 354 -30.21 -5.76 -17.33
N PRO A 355 -29.57 -5.64 -16.16
CA PRO A 355 -29.92 -4.58 -15.24
C PRO A 355 -29.61 -3.26 -15.97
N LEU A 356 -30.65 -2.57 -16.41
CA LEU A 356 -30.53 -1.24 -16.96
C LEU A 356 -30.27 -0.33 -15.76
N MET A 357 -29.00 -0.09 -15.44
CA MET A 357 -28.63 0.96 -14.49
C MET A 357 -29.17 2.27 -15.06
N LYS A 358 -30.08 2.91 -14.32
CA LYS A 358 -30.55 4.23 -14.70
C LYS A 358 -29.39 5.18 -14.42
N ALA A 359 -28.95 5.92 -15.44
CA ALA A 359 -27.94 6.95 -15.28
C ALA A 359 -28.33 7.89 -14.12
N ILE A 360 -27.52 7.91 -13.07
CA ILE A 360 -27.75 8.78 -11.91
C ILE A 360 -27.13 10.13 -12.25
N HIS A 361 -27.93 11.05 -12.78
CA HIS A 361 -27.49 12.43 -13.00
C HIS A 361 -27.35 13.13 -11.65
N ARG A 362 -26.10 13.23 -11.17
CA ARG A 362 -25.77 13.95 -9.93
C ARG A 362 -25.28 15.37 -10.26
N ALA A 363 -25.55 16.30 -9.35
CA ALA A 363 -25.17 17.71 -9.53
C ALA A 363 -23.64 17.94 -9.58
N ASP A 364 -22.87 16.98 -9.07
CA ASP A 364 -21.40 16.97 -9.01
C ASP A 364 -20.76 16.01 -10.04
N ALA A 365 -21.53 15.49 -11.00
CA ALA A 365 -21.02 14.58 -12.03
C ALA A 365 -19.80 15.14 -12.77
N HIS A 366 -19.79 16.43 -13.07
CA HIS A 366 -18.65 17.10 -13.70
C HIS A 366 -17.41 17.13 -12.80
N GLU A 367 -17.56 17.36 -11.49
CA GLU A 367 -16.43 17.35 -10.54
C GLU A 367 -15.80 15.95 -10.52
N VAL A 368 -16.63 14.91 -10.46
CA VAL A 368 -16.17 13.51 -10.47
C VAL A 368 -15.50 13.15 -11.79
N GLU A 369 -16.07 13.58 -12.92
CA GLU A 369 -15.49 13.32 -14.23
C GLU A 369 -14.11 14.00 -14.38
N GLU A 370 -13.99 15.26 -13.97
CA GLU A 370 -12.73 16.02 -13.98
C GLU A 370 -11.66 15.36 -13.11
N ILE A 371 -12.02 14.95 -11.87
CA ILE A 371 -11.12 14.23 -10.97
C ILE A 371 -10.67 12.90 -11.60
N PHE A 372 -11.59 12.16 -12.21
CA PHE A 372 -11.28 10.88 -12.83
C PHE A 372 -10.36 11.06 -14.04
N ASP A 373 -10.64 12.02 -14.92
CA ASP A 373 -9.82 12.27 -16.11
C ASP A 373 -8.39 12.68 -15.74
N ALA A 374 -8.25 13.45 -14.67
CA ALA A 374 -6.96 13.78 -14.10
C ALA A 374 -6.20 12.54 -13.60
N MET A 375 -6.88 11.61 -12.94
CA MET A 375 -6.28 10.40 -12.38
C MET A 375 -6.10 9.27 -13.40
N GLN A 376 -6.84 9.30 -14.51
CA GLN A 376 -6.88 8.19 -15.47
C GLN A 376 -5.50 7.81 -16.02
N PRO A 377 -4.60 8.75 -16.40
CA PRO A 377 -3.27 8.39 -16.87
C PRO A 377 -2.46 7.61 -15.81
N ALA A 378 -2.51 8.05 -14.55
CA ALA A 378 -1.83 7.38 -13.45
C ALA A 378 -2.43 5.99 -13.20
N LEU A 379 -3.75 5.86 -13.22
CA LEU A 379 -4.46 4.58 -13.07
C LEU A 379 -4.18 3.60 -14.23
N GLU A 380 -4.10 4.07 -15.48
CA GLU A 380 -3.74 3.21 -16.62
C GLU A 380 -2.30 2.69 -16.50
N ALA A 381 -1.37 3.55 -16.10
CA ALA A 381 0.01 3.14 -15.88
C ALA A 381 0.15 2.22 -14.67
N ALA A 382 -0.66 2.41 -13.63
CA ALA A 382 -0.66 1.60 -12.42
C ALA A 382 -1.03 0.13 -12.69
N LYS A 383 -1.69 -0.17 -13.81
CA LYS A 383 -1.94 -1.56 -14.24
C LYS A 383 -0.66 -2.35 -14.49
N CYS A 384 0.44 -1.67 -14.78
CA CYS A 384 1.75 -2.27 -14.98
C CYS A 384 2.62 -2.24 -13.72
N PHE A 385 2.13 -1.67 -12.61
CA PHE A 385 2.91 -1.49 -11.37
C PHE A 385 2.96 -2.78 -10.56
N PRO A 386 4.14 -3.41 -10.38
CA PRO A 386 4.29 -4.69 -9.71
C PRO A 386 4.61 -4.49 -8.22
N GLY A 387 3.55 -4.43 -7.42
CA GLY A 387 3.66 -4.16 -5.99
C GLY A 387 2.33 -3.78 -5.35
N LYS A 388 2.44 -3.28 -4.13
CA LYS A 388 1.28 -2.80 -3.37
C LYS A 388 0.79 -1.50 -3.99
N LEU A 389 -0.53 -1.38 -4.19
CA LEU A 389 -1.22 -0.17 -4.62
C LEU A 389 -2.32 0.15 -3.60
N GLU A 390 -2.50 1.43 -3.30
CA GLU A 390 -3.60 1.93 -2.47
C GLU A 390 -4.21 3.19 -3.09
N LEU A 391 -5.53 3.27 -3.15
CA LEU A 391 -6.25 4.49 -3.56
C LEU A 391 -7.06 5.03 -2.37
N GLU A 392 -6.78 6.27 -1.99
CA GLU A 392 -7.39 6.91 -0.81
C GLU A 392 -7.78 8.36 -1.11
N VAL A 393 -8.82 8.88 -0.45
CA VAL A 393 -9.12 10.32 -0.40
C VAL A 393 -8.68 10.85 0.96
N HIS A 394 -7.54 11.53 1.01
CA HIS A 394 -7.01 12.12 2.23
C HIS A 394 -7.64 13.48 2.52
N VAL A 395 -7.71 13.83 3.80
CA VAL A 395 -7.91 15.20 4.26
C VAL A 395 -6.55 15.82 4.55
N GLU A 396 -6.17 16.86 3.82
CA GLU A 396 -4.82 17.43 3.85
C GLU A 396 -4.87 18.97 3.77
N LEU A 397 -3.81 19.64 4.18
CA LEU A 397 -3.65 21.09 3.98
C LEU A 397 -2.71 21.33 2.81
N ILE A 398 -3.06 22.27 1.93
CA ILE A 398 -2.25 22.65 0.78
C ILE A 398 -1.83 24.10 0.90
N ALA A 399 -0.52 24.32 0.82
CA ALA A 399 0.08 25.64 0.89
C ALA A 399 1.02 25.84 -0.30
N VAL A 400 1.02 27.03 -0.89
CA VAL A 400 1.81 27.36 -2.09
C VAL A 400 2.98 28.25 -1.68
N ALA A 401 4.19 27.93 -2.10
CA ALA A 401 5.34 28.79 -1.83
C ALA A 401 5.13 30.16 -2.50
N PRO A 402 5.42 31.27 -1.79
CA PRO A 402 5.27 32.59 -2.38
C PRO A 402 6.28 32.74 -3.50
N LEU A 403 5.80 32.82 -4.75
CA LEU A 403 6.63 33.18 -5.88
C LEU A 403 7.25 34.57 -5.65
N SER A 404 8.49 34.79 -6.10
CA SER A 404 9.26 36.03 -5.87
C SER A 404 8.53 37.31 -6.28
N ASP A 405 7.59 37.21 -7.22
CA ASP A 405 6.81 38.31 -7.78
C ASP A 405 5.53 38.60 -6.97
N TYR A 406 5.14 37.69 -6.08
CA TYR A 406 3.96 37.79 -5.21
C TYR A 406 4.32 38.20 -3.78
N ARG A 407 5.24 39.16 -3.62
CA ARG A 407 5.57 39.76 -2.31
C ARG A 407 4.37 40.39 -1.58
N ASN A 408 3.24 40.54 -2.27
CA ASN A 408 1.98 41.00 -1.70
C ASN A 408 1.11 39.80 -1.31
N ILE A 409 1.49 39.05 -0.26
CA ILE A 409 0.71 37.93 0.33
C ILE A 409 -0.55 38.44 1.08
N ASN A 410 -1.20 39.48 0.57
CA ASN A 410 -2.47 40.02 1.05
C ASN A 410 -3.31 40.54 -0.13
N LYS A 411 -3.00 40.08 -1.35
CA LYS A 411 -3.68 40.49 -2.58
C LYS A 411 -4.97 39.70 -2.74
N ASP A 412 -6.02 40.39 -3.18
CA ASP A 412 -7.20 39.75 -3.70
C ASP A 412 -6.84 38.98 -4.97
N ILE A 413 -7.32 37.76 -5.07
CA ILE A 413 -7.03 36.86 -6.18
C ILE A 413 -8.32 36.20 -6.65
N SER A 414 -8.47 36.04 -7.94
CA SER A 414 -9.53 35.25 -8.55
C SER A 414 -9.21 33.75 -8.48
N LEU A 415 -10.23 32.90 -8.62
CA LEU A 415 -10.01 31.45 -8.73
C LEU A 415 -9.14 31.09 -9.94
N ASP A 416 -9.29 31.80 -11.06
CA ASP A 416 -8.51 31.54 -12.27
C ASP A 416 -7.04 31.93 -12.07
N GLU A 417 -6.76 33.10 -11.46
CA GLU A 417 -5.38 33.46 -11.06
C GLU A 417 -4.77 32.46 -10.07
N TRP A 418 -5.58 31.86 -9.17
CA TRP A 418 -5.09 30.83 -8.26
C TRP A 418 -4.84 29.50 -8.98
N ARG A 419 -5.72 29.11 -9.92
CA ARG A 419 -5.53 27.93 -10.78
C ARG A 419 -4.25 28.02 -11.60
N GLU A 420 -3.90 29.22 -12.06
CA GLU A 420 -2.67 29.48 -12.82
C GLU A 420 -1.38 29.09 -12.06
N PHE A 421 -1.37 29.07 -10.72
CA PHE A 421 -0.19 28.63 -9.94
C PHE A 421 0.14 27.15 -10.14
N PHE A 422 -0.86 26.34 -10.49
CA PHE A 422 -0.76 24.90 -10.62
C PHE A 422 -0.77 24.41 -12.07
N GLN A 423 -0.92 25.32 -13.02
CA GLN A 423 -0.87 24.99 -14.43
C GLN A 423 0.51 25.29 -15.00
N PRO A 424 1.09 24.39 -15.81
CA PRO A 424 2.29 24.70 -16.58
C PRO A 424 2.02 25.93 -17.45
N GLN A 425 2.80 27.00 -17.27
CA GLN A 425 2.81 28.14 -18.18
C GLN A 425 4.12 28.11 -18.96
N ASP A 426 4.08 28.36 -20.28
CA ASP A 426 5.24 28.28 -21.18
C ASP A 426 6.46 29.12 -20.75
N THR A 427 6.28 30.07 -19.84
CA THR A 427 7.31 31.03 -19.41
C THR A 427 7.56 31.08 -17.90
N ARG A 428 6.85 30.28 -17.08
CA ARG A 428 6.98 30.31 -15.63
C ARG A 428 7.08 28.91 -15.04
N PRO A 429 8.01 28.67 -14.10
CA PRO A 429 8.01 27.42 -13.35
C PRO A 429 6.71 27.30 -12.55
N LEU A 430 6.20 26.08 -12.38
CA LEU A 430 5.09 25.84 -11.47
C LEU A 430 5.46 26.36 -10.09
N ALA A 431 4.49 26.96 -9.40
CA ALA A 431 4.69 27.30 -8.00
C ALA A 431 4.93 26.01 -7.22
N SER A 432 6.03 25.95 -6.46
CA SER A 432 6.20 24.85 -5.54
C SER A 432 5.08 24.92 -4.51
N PHE A 433 4.46 23.78 -4.22
CA PHE A 433 3.44 23.67 -3.21
C PHE A 433 3.82 22.57 -2.23
N TRP A 434 3.19 22.62 -1.07
CA TRP A 434 3.39 21.71 0.03
C TRP A 434 2.06 21.08 0.38
N ILE A 435 2.05 19.75 0.47
CA ILE A 435 0.91 18.96 0.92
C ILE A 435 1.20 18.46 2.33
N TRP A 436 0.29 18.73 3.26
CA TRP A 436 0.44 18.40 4.67
C TRP A 436 -0.69 17.47 5.14
N HIS A 437 -0.34 16.21 5.41
CA HIS A 437 -1.29 15.17 5.81
C HIS A 437 -1.40 14.98 7.33
N LYS A 438 -0.55 15.61 8.15
CA LYS A 438 -0.64 15.50 9.62
C LYS A 438 -1.79 16.37 10.12
N LEU A 439 -2.92 15.75 10.43
CA LEU A 439 -4.17 16.43 10.75
C LEU A 439 -4.18 16.98 12.19
N THR A 440 -3.81 16.14 13.15
CA THR A 440 -3.83 16.45 14.59
C THR A 440 -2.89 15.51 15.35
N ALA A 441 -2.57 15.82 16.60
CA ALA A 441 -1.92 14.91 17.55
C ALA A 441 -2.88 14.47 18.69
N SER A 442 -4.11 14.98 18.68
CA SER A 442 -5.15 14.72 19.68
C SER A 442 -6.01 13.53 19.24
N GLY A 443 -6.08 12.50 20.08
CA GLY A 443 -7.01 11.39 19.86
C GLY A 443 -8.47 11.82 19.97
N VAL A 444 -8.79 12.83 20.78
CA VAL A 444 -10.16 13.37 20.89
C VAL A 444 -10.63 14.01 19.59
N ASP A 445 -9.71 14.69 18.88
CA ASP A 445 -10.04 15.29 17.59
C ASP A 445 -10.43 14.22 16.58
N VAL A 446 -9.67 13.12 16.54
CA VAL A 446 -9.94 11.98 15.66
C VAL A 446 -11.23 11.26 16.02
N ASP A 447 -11.47 11.04 17.31
CA ASP A 447 -12.71 10.48 17.81
C ASP A 447 -13.92 11.33 17.38
N SER A 448 -13.77 12.67 17.35
CA SER A 448 -14.82 13.56 16.84
C SER A 448 -15.05 13.41 15.33
N VAL A 449 -14.05 12.96 14.56
CA VAL A 449 -14.21 12.61 13.13
C VAL A 449 -15.00 11.31 12.98
N VAL A 450 -14.75 10.31 13.82
CA VAL A 450 -15.51 9.05 13.86
C VAL A 450 -16.96 9.28 14.30
N ASP A 451 -17.18 10.26 15.18
CA ASP A 451 -18.50 10.65 15.69
C ASP A 451 -19.24 11.66 14.80
N LEU A 452 -18.76 11.96 13.58
CA LEU A 452 -19.45 12.89 12.68
C LEU A 452 -20.88 12.43 12.36
N GLU A 453 -21.81 13.39 12.34
CA GLU A 453 -23.23 13.17 12.05
C GLU A 453 -23.63 13.80 10.71
N TRP A 454 -24.58 13.18 10.00
CA TRP A 454 -25.09 13.70 8.73
C TRP A 454 -25.74 15.08 8.85
N SER A 455 -26.34 15.42 9.99
CA SER A 455 -26.96 16.73 10.16
C SER A 455 -26.86 17.23 11.58
N LYS A 456 -26.71 18.55 11.76
CA LYS A 456 -26.74 19.17 13.10
C LYS A 456 -28.06 18.97 13.87
N LYS A 457 -29.11 18.52 13.18
CA LYS A 457 -30.48 18.36 13.73
C LYS A 457 -30.85 16.90 13.98
N GLY A 458 -30.04 15.95 13.54
CA GLY A 458 -30.36 14.53 13.59
C GLY A 458 -29.13 13.72 13.95
N ALA A 459 -29.27 12.89 14.98
CA ALA A 459 -28.20 12.09 15.58
C ALA A 459 -27.76 10.88 14.74
N GLU A 460 -27.91 10.94 13.40
CA GLU A 460 -27.47 9.84 12.55
C GLU A 460 -26.00 10.01 12.19
N ARG A 461 -25.19 9.10 12.73
CA ARG A 461 -23.74 9.03 12.50
C ARG A 461 -23.42 8.71 11.04
N MET A 462 -22.32 9.25 10.56
CA MET A 462 -21.74 8.94 9.26
C MET A 462 -20.95 7.63 9.27
N PHE A 463 -20.48 7.19 10.45
CA PHE A 463 -19.63 6.01 10.60
C PHE A 463 -20.05 5.14 11.79
N GLU A 464 -19.81 3.84 11.68
CA GLU A 464 -19.89 2.91 12.81
C GLU A 464 -18.89 3.33 13.89
N GLU A 465 -19.34 3.36 15.14
CA GLU A 465 -18.47 3.71 16.27
C GLU A 465 -17.33 2.72 16.42
N GLN A 466 -17.67 1.43 16.37
CA GLN A 466 -16.68 0.37 16.47
C GLN A 466 -15.98 0.20 15.12
N ALA A 467 -14.64 0.22 15.16
CA ALA A 467 -13.83 -0.09 13.99
C ALA A 467 -14.20 -1.50 13.46
N ALA A 468 -14.46 -1.59 12.17
CA ALA A 468 -14.73 -2.84 11.47
C ALA A 468 -13.47 -3.70 11.40
N ASP A 469 -12.31 -3.05 11.30
CA ASP A 469 -11.00 -3.65 11.44
C ASP A 469 -9.95 -2.61 11.85
N TRP A 470 -8.81 -3.13 12.28
CA TRP A 470 -7.70 -2.34 12.76
C TRP A 470 -6.41 -3.15 12.65
N GLY A 471 -5.26 -2.49 12.70
CA GLY A 471 -3.95 -3.15 12.67
C GLY A 471 -2.82 -2.27 13.17
N ILE A 472 -1.66 -2.90 13.36
CA ILE A 472 -0.41 -2.22 13.72
C ILE A 472 0.73 -2.71 12.85
N ALA A 473 1.53 -1.77 12.35
CA ALA A 473 2.71 -2.07 11.57
C ALA A 473 3.92 -1.31 12.14
N TYR A 474 5.07 -1.98 12.20
CA TYR A 474 6.35 -1.36 12.46
C TYR A 474 7.13 -1.26 11.17
N GLU A 475 7.46 -0.05 10.74
CA GLU A 475 8.22 0.20 9.53
C GLU A 475 9.65 0.58 9.87
N TYR A 476 10.62 -0.16 9.35
CA TYR A 476 12.04 0.15 9.41
C TYR A 476 12.46 0.67 8.05
N HIS A 477 12.64 1.98 7.96
CA HIS A 477 13.07 2.65 6.74
C HIS A 477 14.59 2.54 6.67
N CYS A 478 15.05 1.80 5.68
CA CYS A 478 16.43 1.39 5.53
C CYS A 478 17.03 2.00 4.27
N ARG A 479 18.34 2.22 4.29
CA ARG A 479 19.13 2.62 3.11
C ARG A 479 20.30 1.69 2.90
N THR A 480 20.44 1.15 1.70
CA THR A 480 21.59 0.33 1.30
C THR A 480 22.85 1.19 1.18
N LYS A 481 24.04 0.58 1.16
CA LYS A 481 25.30 1.32 0.89
C LYS A 481 25.28 2.10 -0.43
N ASN A 482 24.52 1.62 -1.41
CA ASN A 482 24.40 2.23 -2.73
C ASN A 482 23.32 3.33 -2.77
N GLY A 483 22.72 3.67 -1.63
CA GLY A 483 21.76 4.77 -1.50
C GLY A 483 20.30 4.38 -1.71
N PHE A 484 20.01 3.13 -2.11
CA PHE A 484 18.64 2.66 -2.32
C PHE A 484 17.86 2.61 -1.01
N ALA A 485 16.71 3.28 -0.98
CA ALA A 485 15.78 3.26 0.14
C ALA A 485 14.78 2.11 -0.01
N PHE A 486 14.56 1.39 1.08
CA PHE A 486 13.54 0.33 1.17
C PHE A 486 12.95 0.29 2.58
N VAL A 487 11.80 -0.34 2.74
CA VAL A 487 11.10 -0.44 4.01
C VAL A 487 10.90 -1.90 4.34
N ILE A 488 11.30 -2.27 5.57
CA ILE A 488 10.95 -3.55 6.18
C ILE A 488 9.74 -3.29 7.06
N THR A 489 8.62 -3.95 6.78
CA THR A 489 7.39 -3.80 7.56
C THR A 489 7.12 -5.07 8.34
N LEU A 490 6.98 -4.95 9.67
CA LEU A 490 6.48 -6.02 10.53
C LEU A 490 5.03 -5.76 10.88
N ASN A 491 4.15 -6.70 10.57
CA ASN A 491 2.75 -6.62 11.01
C ASN A 491 2.58 -7.05 12.48
N GLU A 492 1.35 -7.00 12.98
CA GLU A 492 0.96 -7.41 14.33
C GLU A 492 1.28 -8.89 14.65
N HIS A 493 1.43 -9.72 13.61
CA HIS A 493 1.78 -11.13 13.73
C HIS A 493 3.30 -11.38 13.65
N GLY A 494 4.11 -10.33 13.50
CA GLY A 494 5.55 -10.42 13.32
C GLY A 494 5.97 -10.92 11.93
N GLN A 495 5.06 -10.97 10.97
CA GLN A 495 5.39 -11.31 9.59
C GLN A 495 6.06 -10.10 8.93
N ALA A 496 7.20 -10.33 8.32
CA ALA A 496 7.97 -9.31 7.62
C ALA A 496 7.56 -9.23 6.14
N SER A 497 7.47 -8.00 5.62
CA SER A 497 7.41 -7.73 4.19
C SER A 497 8.45 -6.68 3.81
N PHE A 498 8.89 -6.72 2.56
CA PHE A 498 10.01 -5.92 2.06
C PHE A 498 9.60 -5.21 0.77
N GLN A 499 9.53 -3.89 0.83
CA GLN A 499 9.06 -3.08 -0.29
C GLN A 499 9.98 -1.90 -0.48
N GLN A 500 9.99 -1.33 -1.68
CA GLN A 500 10.54 0.02 -1.84
C GLN A 500 9.76 1.00 -0.96
N ALA A 501 10.37 2.15 -0.64
CA ALA A 501 9.65 3.20 0.05
C ALA A 501 8.39 3.58 -0.74
N GLU A 502 7.27 3.67 -0.02
CA GLU A 502 5.99 4.07 -0.61
C GLU A 502 6.12 5.43 -1.27
N SER A 503 5.61 5.54 -2.50
CA SER A 503 5.53 6.78 -3.24
C SER A 503 4.09 7.04 -3.67
N ALA A 504 3.77 8.32 -3.81
CA ALA A 504 2.58 8.73 -4.51
C ALA A 504 2.84 8.56 -6.02
N LEU A 505 1.96 7.86 -6.72
CA LEU A 505 2.06 7.54 -8.15
C LEU A 505 1.23 8.51 -9.00
N GLY A 506 0.19 9.08 -8.41
CA GLY A 506 -0.66 10.11 -9.02
C GLY A 506 -1.60 10.69 -7.97
N SER A 507 -1.96 11.96 -8.14
CA SER A 507 -2.87 12.62 -7.21
C SER A 507 -3.73 13.70 -7.85
N SER A 508 -4.94 13.88 -7.31
CA SER A 508 -5.85 14.95 -7.66
C SER A 508 -6.30 15.65 -6.38
N THR A 509 -5.72 16.81 -6.17
CA THR A 509 -6.06 17.74 -5.11
C THR A 509 -7.38 18.45 -5.45
N ILE A 510 -8.30 18.50 -4.51
CA ILE A 510 -9.52 19.31 -4.60
C ILE A 510 -9.47 20.40 -3.54
N HIS A 511 -9.44 21.65 -3.99
CA HIS A 511 -9.30 22.82 -3.11
C HIS A 511 -10.65 23.28 -2.54
N PHE A 512 -10.67 23.61 -1.25
CA PHE A 512 -11.82 24.16 -0.54
C PHE A 512 -11.45 25.48 0.13
N PRO A 513 -11.39 26.60 -0.62
CA PRO A 513 -10.86 27.87 -0.10
C PRO A 513 -11.58 28.45 1.11
N HIS A 514 -12.77 27.96 1.45
CA HIS A 514 -13.53 28.41 2.62
C HIS A 514 -13.27 27.58 3.89
N ARG A 515 -12.42 26.56 3.77
CA ARG A 515 -12.04 25.62 4.83
C ARG A 515 -10.57 25.73 5.12
N THR A 516 -10.20 25.14 6.25
CA THR A 516 -8.80 24.94 6.61
C THR A 516 -8.14 23.84 5.78
N TRP A 517 -8.90 22.81 5.46
CA TRP A 517 -8.40 21.59 4.85
C TRP A 517 -8.98 21.42 3.45
N ASP A 518 -8.23 20.71 2.63
CA ASP A 518 -8.55 20.29 1.28
C ASP A 518 -8.72 18.76 1.25
N LEU A 519 -9.12 18.25 0.08
CA LEU A 519 -9.09 16.82 -0.18
C LEU A 519 -8.00 16.48 -1.18
N ASN A 520 -7.40 15.31 -1.03
CA ASN A 520 -6.47 14.79 -2.01
C ASN A 520 -6.81 13.33 -2.33
N LEU A 521 -7.28 13.08 -3.56
CA LEU A 521 -7.40 11.73 -4.07
C LEU A 521 -6.01 11.27 -4.53
N ILE A 522 -5.45 10.29 -3.86
CA ILE A 522 -4.07 9.86 -4.07
C ILE A 522 -4.00 8.36 -4.35
N LEU A 523 -3.29 8.01 -5.42
CA LEU A 523 -2.85 6.65 -5.69
C LEU A 523 -1.44 6.50 -5.14
N LYS A 524 -1.28 5.67 -4.11
CA LYS A 524 0.00 5.30 -3.53
C LYS A 524 0.45 3.95 -4.05
N GLY A 525 1.75 3.73 -4.09
CA GLY A 525 2.29 2.42 -4.38
C GLY A 525 3.67 2.19 -3.80
N ALA A 526 3.97 0.92 -3.56
CA ALA A 526 5.26 0.44 -3.13
C ALA A 526 5.62 -0.80 -3.96
N MET A 527 6.62 -0.66 -4.84
CA MET A 527 7.11 -1.80 -5.63
C MET A 527 7.73 -2.85 -4.72
N ASN A 528 7.60 -4.11 -5.11
CA ASN A 528 8.33 -5.19 -4.45
C ASN A 528 9.84 -4.91 -4.51
N PHE A 529 10.57 -5.16 -3.43
CA PHE A 529 12.00 -4.85 -3.38
C PHE A 529 12.85 -5.90 -4.10
N TYR A 530 12.94 -5.89 -5.42
CA TYR A 530 13.60 -6.99 -6.18
C TYR A 530 15.11 -7.19 -5.93
N HIS A 531 15.81 -6.22 -5.36
CA HIS A 531 17.26 -6.31 -5.12
C HIS A 531 17.65 -7.51 -4.25
N HIS A 532 16.86 -7.86 -3.23
CA HIS A 532 17.20 -8.99 -2.36
C HIS A 532 17.14 -10.34 -3.09
N ARG A 533 16.30 -10.48 -4.11
CA ARG A 533 16.18 -11.76 -4.86
C ARG A 533 17.39 -12.04 -5.77
N GLN A 534 18.13 -11.00 -6.14
CA GLN A 534 19.33 -11.15 -6.98
C GLN A 534 20.60 -11.29 -6.16
N ASP A 535 20.56 -10.88 -4.90
CA ASP A 535 21.69 -10.95 -3.97
C ASP A 535 21.29 -11.84 -2.77
N PRO A 536 21.58 -13.16 -2.84
CA PRO A 536 21.31 -14.09 -1.74
C PRO A 536 21.93 -13.64 -0.41
N HIS A 537 23.01 -12.87 -0.45
CA HIS A 537 23.67 -12.35 0.75
C HIS A 537 22.85 -11.21 1.37
N LEU A 538 22.27 -10.33 0.55
CA LEU A 538 21.33 -9.31 1.02
C LEU A 538 20.07 -9.94 1.61
N GLU A 539 19.50 -10.96 0.95
CA GLU A 539 18.34 -11.69 1.47
C GLU A 539 18.63 -12.36 2.83
N ALA A 540 19.73 -13.11 2.94
CA ALA A 540 20.16 -13.70 4.20
C ALA A 540 20.35 -12.63 5.30
N THR A 541 20.97 -11.50 4.93
CA THR A 541 21.20 -10.37 5.84
C THR A 541 19.89 -9.74 6.33
N ILE A 542 18.91 -9.55 5.44
CA ILE A 542 17.57 -9.04 5.81
C ILE A 542 16.87 -10.02 6.74
N ASN A 543 16.94 -11.32 6.45
CA ASN A 543 16.35 -12.35 7.31
C ASN A 543 16.99 -12.37 8.71
N ASP A 544 18.32 -12.21 8.80
CA ASP A 544 19.01 -12.11 10.08
C ASP A 544 18.69 -10.81 10.82
N PHE A 545 18.55 -9.70 10.10
CA PHE A 545 18.04 -8.45 10.68
C PHE A 545 16.64 -8.64 11.28
N VAL A 546 15.71 -9.25 10.53
CA VAL A 546 14.34 -9.51 11.01
C VAL A 546 14.35 -10.38 12.28
N LYS A 547 15.16 -11.44 12.32
CA LYS A 547 15.33 -12.29 13.51
C LYS A 547 15.93 -11.53 14.71
N SER A 548 16.71 -10.48 14.46
CA SER A 548 17.32 -9.66 15.52
C SER A 548 16.33 -8.69 16.17
N ILE A 549 15.17 -8.45 15.55
CA ILE A 549 14.18 -7.52 16.06
C ILE A 549 13.57 -8.07 17.34
N SER A 550 13.65 -7.29 18.40
CA SER A 550 13.00 -7.59 19.68
C SER A 550 12.31 -6.35 20.23
N LEU A 551 11.11 -6.55 20.76
CA LEU A 551 10.32 -5.51 21.39
C LEU A 551 10.31 -5.75 22.91
N GLN A 552 10.50 -4.68 23.66
CA GLN A 552 10.41 -4.67 25.12
C GLN A 552 9.33 -3.67 25.53
N SER A 553 8.34 -4.17 26.28
CA SER A 553 7.30 -3.36 26.89
C SER A 553 7.73 -2.90 28.29
N GLY A 554 7.22 -1.73 28.68
CA GLY A 554 7.47 -1.08 29.96
C GLY A 554 6.78 0.28 29.97
N ASN A 555 7.32 1.25 30.71
CA ASN A 555 6.81 2.65 30.65
C ASN A 555 7.03 3.30 29.27
N SER A 556 7.86 2.69 28.43
CA SER A 556 8.08 3.02 27.04
C SER A 556 8.13 1.76 26.20
N LEU A 557 7.62 1.83 24.98
CA LEU A 557 7.84 0.81 23.96
C LEU A 557 9.28 0.96 23.45
N THR A 558 10.09 -0.08 23.60
CA THR A 558 11.48 -0.09 23.14
C THR A 558 11.67 -1.19 22.12
N ILE A 559 12.27 -0.86 20.99
CA ILE A 559 12.65 -1.81 19.94
C ILE A 559 14.17 -1.90 19.91
N TYR A 560 14.69 -3.11 19.83
CA TYR A 560 16.08 -3.38 19.52
C TYR A 560 16.17 -4.14 18.20
N CYS A 561 17.07 -3.73 17.34
CA CYS A 561 17.44 -4.47 16.14
C CYS A 561 18.94 -4.30 15.88
N THR A 562 19.53 -5.25 15.17
CA THR A 562 20.97 -5.24 14.87
C THR A 562 21.18 -5.04 13.38
N GLU A 563 21.71 -3.87 13.01
CA GLU A 563 22.17 -3.58 11.66
C GLU A 563 23.24 -4.60 11.24
N PRO A 564 23.33 -4.93 9.95
CA PRO A 564 24.25 -5.94 9.51
C PRO A 564 25.70 -5.46 9.66
N ALA A 565 26.56 -6.30 10.24
CA ALA A 565 27.95 -5.95 10.55
C ALA A 565 28.79 -5.62 9.31
N ASN A 566 28.42 -6.19 8.16
CA ASN A 566 29.01 -5.87 6.85
C ASN A 566 28.58 -4.48 6.33
N GLY A 567 27.64 -3.81 6.99
CA GLY A 567 27.09 -2.50 6.66
C GLY A 567 26.23 -2.48 5.40
N LEU A 568 25.74 -3.62 4.88
CA LEU A 568 25.01 -3.69 3.61
C LEU A 568 23.85 -2.68 3.52
N PHE A 569 23.18 -2.45 4.64
CA PHE A 569 22.22 -1.37 4.81
C PHE A 569 22.25 -0.83 6.24
N SER A 570 21.63 0.32 6.42
CA SER A 570 21.42 0.98 7.72
C SER A 570 19.96 1.36 7.89
N VAL A 571 19.50 1.42 9.15
CA VAL A 571 18.17 1.88 9.55
C VAL A 571 18.24 3.39 9.79
N GLU A 572 17.46 4.15 9.02
CA GLU A 572 17.40 5.61 9.12
C GLU A 572 16.36 6.04 10.13
N LYS A 573 15.16 5.46 10.05
CA LYS A 573 14.03 5.77 10.93
C LYS A 573 13.18 4.52 11.17
N ILE A 574 12.52 4.51 12.33
CA ILE A 574 11.57 3.46 12.71
C ILE A 574 10.24 4.13 13.02
N LEU A 575 9.17 3.67 12.38
CA LEU A 575 7.81 4.14 12.61
C LEU A 575 6.95 3.02 13.19
N MET A 576 6.03 3.38 14.07
CA MET A 576 4.86 2.57 14.42
C MET A 576 3.64 3.23 13.79
N LYS A 577 2.90 2.47 13.00
CA LYS A 577 1.64 2.88 12.37
C LYS A 577 0.50 2.06 12.95
N ARG A 578 -0.49 2.71 13.54
CA ARG A 578 -1.74 2.08 14.01
C ARG A 578 -2.89 2.60 13.18
N TRP A 579 -3.71 1.72 12.64
CA TRP A 579 -4.83 2.13 11.80
C TRP A 579 -6.12 1.46 12.23
N ALA A 580 -7.24 2.17 12.13
CA ALA A 580 -8.60 1.69 12.36
C ALA A 580 -9.47 2.11 11.17
N ARG A 581 -10.41 1.25 10.76
CA ARG A 581 -11.38 1.60 9.70
C ARG A 581 -12.80 1.46 10.21
N HIS A 582 -13.59 2.51 10.03
CA HIS A 582 -14.97 2.60 10.45
C HIS A 582 -15.87 2.55 9.22
N LYS A 583 -16.83 1.63 9.20
CA LYS A 583 -17.75 1.50 8.07
C LYS A 583 -18.59 2.76 7.92
N HIS A 584 -18.75 3.20 6.68
CA HIS A 584 -19.67 4.26 6.33
C HIS A 584 -21.12 3.81 6.54
N LEU A 585 -21.90 4.66 7.22
CA LEU A 585 -23.33 4.52 7.44
C LEU A 585 -24.07 5.53 6.54
N PRO A 586 -24.51 5.10 5.33
CA PRO A 586 -25.24 5.99 4.43
C PRO A 586 -26.59 6.40 5.02
N ILE A 587 -27.05 7.60 4.67
CA ILE A 587 -28.39 8.12 5.04
C ILE A 587 -29.49 7.13 4.64
N ASP A 588 -29.37 6.56 3.44
CA ASP A 588 -30.22 5.48 3.00
C ASP A 588 -29.63 4.14 3.42
N ARG A 589 -30.19 3.55 4.49
CA ARG A 589 -29.72 2.28 5.05
C ARG A 589 -29.92 1.08 4.13
N GLU A 590 -30.74 1.19 3.09
CA GLU A 590 -30.89 0.13 2.08
C GLU A 590 -29.67 0.05 1.16
N VAL A 591 -28.93 1.17 1.03
CA VAL A 591 -27.73 1.27 0.22
C VAL A 591 -26.56 0.69 0.99
N LYS A 592 -26.08 -0.49 0.61
CA LYS A 592 -24.85 -1.06 1.20
C LYS A 592 -23.65 -0.29 0.72
N SER A 593 -22.84 0.28 1.61
CA SER A 593 -21.59 0.97 1.23
C SER A 593 -20.37 0.12 1.63
N GLY A 594 -19.43 -0.05 0.70
CA GLY A 594 -18.09 -0.60 0.96
C GLY A 594 -17.05 0.50 1.25
N LEU A 595 -17.50 1.73 1.52
CA LEU A 595 -16.65 2.84 1.91
C LEU A 595 -16.36 2.80 3.42
N MET A 596 -15.18 3.27 3.78
CA MET A 596 -14.77 3.35 5.19
C MET A 596 -13.99 4.64 5.44
N LEU A 597 -14.13 5.15 6.67
CA LEU A 597 -13.19 6.12 7.24
C LEU A 597 -11.99 5.37 7.77
N LYS A 598 -10.79 5.67 7.28
CA LYS A 598 -9.53 5.17 7.82
C LYS A 598 -8.89 6.25 8.67
N VAL A 599 -8.60 5.90 9.91
CA VAL A 599 -7.81 6.69 10.85
C VAL A 599 -6.44 6.04 10.96
N LEU A 600 -5.37 6.80 10.80
CA LEU A 600 -4.00 6.32 10.94
C LEU A 600 -3.26 7.17 11.98
N GLU A 601 -2.86 6.56 13.09
CA GLU A 601 -1.91 7.14 14.03
C GLU A 601 -0.48 6.74 13.65
N VAL A 602 0.41 7.72 13.53
CA VAL A 602 1.83 7.50 13.25
C VAL A 602 2.66 7.97 14.43
N GLN A 603 3.56 7.10 14.89
CA GLN A 603 4.54 7.42 15.92
C GLN A 603 5.95 7.10 15.43
N GLU A 604 6.83 8.09 15.48
CA GLU A 604 8.24 7.92 15.15
C GLU A 604 9.05 7.58 16.40
N PHE A 605 9.82 6.49 16.38
CA PHE A 605 10.73 6.15 17.46
C PHE A 605 11.90 7.13 17.50
N THR A 606 12.34 7.52 18.70
CA THR A 606 13.68 8.09 18.83
C THR A 606 14.68 6.94 18.72
N THR A 607 15.51 6.97 17.69
CA THR A 607 16.53 5.95 17.43
C THR A 607 17.88 6.37 17.98
N GLY A 608 18.65 5.41 18.48
CA GLY A 608 20.03 5.62 18.91
C GLY A 608 20.84 4.33 18.78
N ARG A 609 22.14 4.45 18.52
CA ARG A 609 23.07 3.33 18.42
C ARG A 609 23.86 3.19 19.72
N ASN A 610 24.15 1.96 20.13
CA ASN A 610 24.99 1.73 21.31
C ASN A 610 26.47 2.02 20.96
N PRO A 611 27.18 2.89 21.70
CA PRO A 611 28.60 3.16 21.42
C PRO A 611 29.52 1.92 21.48
N SER A 612 29.18 0.94 22.33
CA SER A 612 29.91 -0.33 22.45
C SER A 612 29.52 -1.35 21.37
N HIS A 613 28.33 -1.21 20.79
CA HIS A 613 27.82 -2.06 19.72
C HIS A 613 27.15 -1.17 18.67
N PRO A 614 27.92 -0.53 17.76
CA PRO A 614 27.39 0.47 16.83
C PRO A 614 26.28 -0.05 15.92
N THR A 615 26.25 -1.36 15.65
CA THR A 615 25.20 -2.03 14.88
C THR A 615 23.90 -2.20 15.66
N LEU A 616 23.93 -2.17 16.99
CA LEU A 616 22.73 -2.30 17.82
C LEU A 616 21.96 -0.98 17.80
N VAL A 617 20.84 -0.96 17.09
CA VAL A 617 19.88 0.14 17.05
C VAL A 617 18.84 -0.07 18.14
N ARG A 618 18.61 0.98 18.92
CA ARG A 618 17.54 1.06 19.92
C ARG A 618 16.57 2.16 19.53
N GLY A 619 15.34 1.80 19.21
CA GLY A 619 14.20 2.71 19.07
C GLY A 619 13.44 2.82 20.38
N ARG A 620 13.01 4.03 20.78
CA ARG A 620 12.14 4.22 21.95
C ARG A 620 10.96 5.15 21.67
N ILE A 621 9.78 4.79 22.18
CA ILE A 621 8.58 5.63 22.29
C ILE A 621 8.07 5.62 23.74
N PRO A 622 7.91 6.75 24.42
CA PRO A 622 7.24 6.84 25.70
C PRO A 622 5.72 6.71 25.51
N ILE A 623 5.11 5.71 26.15
CA ILE A 623 3.67 5.44 25.98
C ILE A 623 2.83 6.44 26.77
N LEU A 624 3.33 6.86 27.94
CA LEU A 624 2.61 7.73 28.88
C LEU A 624 2.82 9.23 28.61
N GLU A 625 3.86 9.61 27.87
CA GLU A 625 4.24 11.01 27.62
C GLU A 625 3.84 11.46 26.20
N ARG A 626 2.61 11.14 25.79
CA ARG A 626 2.11 11.45 24.43
C ARG A 626 2.19 12.95 24.08
N GLN A 627 1.91 13.82 25.06
CA GLN A 627 2.05 15.26 24.89
C GLN A 627 3.49 15.69 24.59
N GLU A 628 4.47 15.09 25.25
CA GLU A 628 5.88 15.34 24.95
C GLU A 628 6.22 14.84 23.55
N TRP A 629 5.73 13.66 23.15
CA TRP A 629 5.98 13.10 21.83
C TRP A 629 5.38 13.93 20.69
N ALA A 630 4.15 14.44 20.89
CA ALA A 630 3.52 15.41 20.01
C ALA A 630 4.32 16.72 19.94
N SER A 631 4.81 17.23 21.09
CA SER A 631 5.66 18.43 21.11
C SER A 631 6.99 18.24 20.36
N LYS A 632 7.50 16.99 20.31
CA LYS A 632 8.67 16.59 19.52
C LYS A 632 8.34 16.28 18.05
N LYS A 633 7.08 16.44 17.62
CA LYS A 633 6.61 16.23 16.23
C LYS A 633 6.73 14.78 15.76
N ARG A 634 6.70 13.84 16.70
CA ARG A 634 6.86 12.40 16.47
C ARG A 634 5.57 11.61 16.68
N LEU A 635 4.44 12.29 16.88
CA LEU A 635 3.11 11.72 16.99
C LEU A 635 2.14 12.59 16.20
N TRP A 636 1.40 11.98 15.28
CA TRP A 636 0.29 12.62 14.58
C TRP A 636 -0.74 11.58 14.13
N PHE A 637 -1.88 12.09 13.69
CA PHE A 637 -2.95 11.33 13.07
C PHE A 637 -3.20 11.83 11.65
N GLU A 638 -3.61 10.90 10.79
CA GLU A 638 -4.05 11.11 9.43
C GLU A 638 -5.45 10.53 9.26
N VAL A 639 -6.24 11.11 8.36
CA VAL A 639 -7.60 10.66 8.06
C VAL A 639 -7.77 10.55 6.56
N SER A 640 -8.33 9.42 6.11
CA SER A 640 -8.66 9.20 4.71
C SER A 640 -9.98 8.43 4.54
N ILE A 641 -10.60 8.55 3.37
CA ILE A 641 -11.69 7.69 2.92
C ILE A 641 -11.10 6.62 2.01
N VAL A 642 -11.44 5.36 2.29
CA VAL A 642 -11.02 4.20 1.51
C VAL A 642 -12.22 3.42 1.01
N SER A 643 -12.03 2.69 -0.08
CA SER A 643 -13.03 1.78 -0.64
C SER A 643 -12.50 0.35 -0.61
N ASP A 644 -13.14 -0.52 0.17
CA ASP A 644 -12.73 -1.92 0.27
C ASP A 644 -12.82 -2.63 -1.07
N GLU A 645 -13.84 -2.31 -1.87
CA GLU A 645 -14.01 -2.95 -3.17
C GLU A 645 -12.93 -2.53 -4.16
N ILE A 646 -12.50 -1.26 -4.14
CA ILE A 646 -11.36 -0.82 -4.95
C ILE A 646 -10.06 -1.46 -4.45
N GLN A 647 -9.82 -1.46 -3.14
CA GLN A 647 -8.58 -2.03 -2.60
C GLN A 647 -8.44 -3.52 -2.92
N LYS A 648 -9.53 -4.31 -2.89
CA LYS A 648 -9.51 -5.72 -3.33
C LYS A 648 -9.05 -5.89 -4.78
N LEU A 649 -9.40 -4.95 -5.68
CA LEU A 649 -8.95 -4.98 -7.07
C LEU A 649 -7.45 -4.63 -7.17
N LEU A 650 -7.03 -3.59 -6.45
CA LEU A 650 -5.65 -3.10 -6.46
C LEU A 650 -4.66 -4.08 -5.82
N VAL A 651 -5.08 -4.89 -4.84
CA VAL A 651 -4.26 -5.97 -4.26
C VAL A 651 -3.75 -6.94 -5.32
N SER A 652 -4.48 -7.11 -6.42
CA SER A 652 -4.07 -8.02 -7.49
C SER A 652 -2.78 -7.62 -8.23
N ASN A 653 -2.30 -6.40 -8.03
CA ASN A 653 -1.02 -5.92 -8.54
C ASN A 653 0.19 -6.44 -7.75
N GLN A 654 0.00 -6.89 -6.50
CA GLN A 654 1.09 -7.40 -5.67
C GLN A 654 1.70 -8.68 -6.26
N ASP A 655 0.88 -9.47 -6.96
CA ASP A 655 1.25 -10.72 -7.61
C ASP A 655 1.81 -10.54 -9.03
N LEU A 656 1.93 -9.31 -9.53
CA LEU A 656 2.44 -9.08 -10.87
C LEU A 656 3.94 -9.33 -10.94
N GLU A 657 4.34 -10.08 -11.96
CA GLU A 657 5.74 -10.15 -12.37
C GLU A 657 6.21 -8.82 -12.98
N LEU A 658 7.52 -8.60 -13.00
CA LEU A 658 8.08 -7.40 -13.61
C LEU A 658 7.72 -7.33 -15.10
N GLY A 659 7.21 -6.18 -15.54
CA GLY A 659 6.74 -5.97 -16.90
C GLY A 659 5.36 -6.55 -17.20
N GLN A 660 4.74 -7.27 -16.27
CA GLN A 660 3.37 -7.74 -16.45
C GLN A 660 2.36 -6.60 -16.31
N LYS A 661 1.26 -6.68 -17.07
CA LYS A 661 0.11 -5.79 -16.96
C LYS A 661 -1.11 -6.54 -16.45
N THR A 662 -1.75 -6.04 -15.39
CA THR A 662 -3.00 -6.62 -14.89
C THR A 662 -4.13 -6.47 -15.91
N ARG A 663 -4.93 -7.53 -16.01
CA ARG A 663 -6.19 -7.56 -16.77
C ARG A 663 -7.40 -7.70 -15.86
N LYS A 664 -7.18 -7.72 -14.53
CA LYS A 664 -8.23 -7.95 -13.52
C LYS A 664 -9.11 -6.71 -13.32
N TRP A 665 -8.61 -5.53 -13.67
CA TRP A 665 -9.34 -4.27 -13.57
C TRP A 665 -8.86 -3.25 -14.62
N ASN A 666 -9.69 -2.25 -14.89
CA ASN A 666 -9.38 -1.05 -15.68
C ASN A 666 -9.75 0.21 -14.88
N PRO A 667 -9.20 1.39 -15.21
CA PRO A 667 -9.48 2.60 -14.44
C PRO A 667 -10.97 2.93 -14.39
N THR A 668 -11.69 2.74 -15.50
CA THR A 668 -13.14 2.98 -15.56
C THR A 668 -13.93 2.06 -14.64
N ASP A 669 -13.41 0.89 -14.27
CA ASP A 669 -14.08 0.01 -13.29
C ASP A 669 -14.15 0.67 -11.90
N LEU A 670 -13.20 1.56 -11.58
CA LEU A 670 -13.13 2.25 -10.28
C LEU A 670 -14.21 3.35 -10.14
N LEU A 671 -14.89 3.72 -11.22
CA LEU A 671 -16.06 4.61 -11.17
C LEU A 671 -17.30 3.91 -10.60
N GLY A 672 -17.34 2.57 -10.62
CA GLY A 672 -18.47 1.79 -10.10
C GLY A 672 -19.79 2.18 -10.79
N GLU A 673 -20.81 2.55 -10.00
CA GLU A 673 -22.13 2.92 -10.51
C GLU A 673 -22.13 4.16 -11.44
N GLU A 674 -21.04 4.93 -11.44
CA GLU A 674 -20.90 6.15 -12.24
C GLU A 674 -20.11 5.93 -13.53
N ILE A 675 -19.99 4.68 -13.97
CA ILE A 675 -19.32 4.35 -15.23
C ILE A 675 -19.94 5.03 -16.44
N ASP A 676 -21.24 5.36 -16.38
CA ASP A 676 -21.96 6.08 -17.43
C ASP A 676 -21.39 7.49 -17.70
N LEU A 677 -20.57 8.04 -16.79
CA LEU A 677 -19.79 9.26 -17.04
C LEU A 677 -18.81 9.08 -18.21
N LYS A 678 -18.36 7.84 -18.46
CA LYS A 678 -17.56 7.50 -19.64
C LYS A 678 -18.44 6.80 -20.65
N ASN A 679 -18.45 7.32 -21.88
CA ASN A 679 -19.29 6.88 -23.01
C ASN A 679 -19.01 5.43 -23.51
N ASN A 680 -18.70 4.50 -22.62
CA ASN A 680 -18.33 3.11 -22.91
C ASN A 680 -19.14 2.08 -22.09
N PRO A 681 -20.48 2.07 -22.18
CA PRO A 681 -21.35 1.21 -21.37
C PRO A 681 -21.33 -0.28 -21.79
N ALA A 682 -20.53 -0.68 -22.77
CA ALA A 682 -20.70 -1.97 -23.46
C ALA A 682 -19.82 -3.13 -22.94
N LYS A 683 -18.79 -2.89 -22.11
CA LYS A 683 -17.80 -3.92 -21.74
C LYS A 683 -17.54 -4.12 -20.24
N ALA A 684 -18.13 -3.31 -19.37
CA ALA A 684 -17.69 -3.22 -17.98
C ALA A 684 -18.78 -3.65 -16.99
N TYR A 685 -19.19 -4.93 -17.04
CA TYR A 685 -20.32 -5.37 -16.20
C TYR A 685 -19.91 -6.09 -14.92
N ALA A 686 -18.90 -6.97 -14.87
CA ALA A 686 -18.66 -7.72 -13.63
C ALA A 686 -17.89 -6.92 -12.57
N VAL A 687 -16.74 -6.36 -12.94
CA VAL A 687 -15.83 -5.67 -12.00
C VAL A 687 -16.43 -4.35 -11.54
N THR A 688 -16.93 -3.54 -12.48
CA THR A 688 -17.63 -2.28 -12.17
C THR A 688 -18.84 -2.51 -11.25
N LEU A 689 -19.67 -3.54 -11.48
CA LEU A 689 -20.80 -3.85 -10.58
C LEU A 689 -20.35 -4.28 -9.19
N ALA A 690 -19.19 -4.94 -9.06
CA ALA A 690 -18.63 -5.30 -7.76
C ALA A 690 -18.16 -4.07 -6.97
N VAL A 691 -17.61 -3.06 -7.65
CA VAL A 691 -17.30 -1.75 -7.03
C VAL A 691 -18.59 -1.01 -6.64
N GLY A 692 -19.59 -1.01 -7.53
CA GLY A 692 -20.92 -0.48 -7.26
C GLY A 692 -20.88 0.96 -6.73
N ASN A 693 -21.53 1.20 -5.60
CA ASN A 693 -21.57 2.51 -4.95
C ASN A 693 -20.30 2.83 -4.11
N SER A 694 -19.27 2.00 -4.17
CA SER A 694 -17.99 2.22 -3.50
C SER A 694 -16.93 2.78 -4.46
N GLY A 695 -17.38 3.31 -5.60
CA GLY A 695 -16.53 3.93 -6.61
C GLY A 695 -15.97 5.28 -6.19
N LEU A 696 -15.04 5.78 -7.00
CA LEU A 696 -14.27 7.02 -6.79
C LEU A 696 -15.15 8.23 -6.50
N GLY A 697 -16.24 8.43 -7.24
CA GLY A 697 -17.10 9.59 -7.00
C GLY A 697 -17.80 9.55 -5.64
N ASN A 698 -18.16 8.36 -5.13
CA ASN A 698 -18.72 8.25 -3.78
C ASN A 698 -17.66 8.40 -2.69
N MET A 699 -16.40 7.98 -2.94
CA MET A 699 -15.28 8.31 -2.06
C MET A 699 -15.10 9.83 -1.96
N PHE A 700 -15.11 10.53 -3.09
CA PHE A 700 -15.02 12.00 -3.14
C PHE A 700 -16.16 12.68 -2.38
N ARG A 701 -17.41 12.28 -2.62
CA ARG A 701 -18.59 12.85 -1.94
C ARG A 701 -18.57 12.62 -0.44
N LEU A 702 -18.16 11.44 0.00
CA LEU A 702 -18.02 11.14 1.42
C LEU A 702 -16.90 11.99 2.03
N GLY A 703 -15.75 12.10 1.37
CA GLY A 703 -14.66 13.00 1.78
C GLY A 703 -15.12 14.46 1.90
N LYS A 704 -15.87 14.97 0.91
CA LYS A 704 -16.47 16.31 0.93
C LYS A 704 -17.43 16.49 2.12
N SER A 705 -18.25 15.49 2.40
CA SER A 705 -19.19 15.50 3.53
C SER A 705 -18.48 15.50 4.89
N VAL A 706 -17.38 14.74 5.02
CA VAL A 706 -16.51 14.74 6.20
C VAL A 706 -15.85 16.10 6.37
N LEU A 707 -15.23 16.61 5.32
CA LEU A 707 -14.57 17.91 5.32
C LEU A 707 -15.53 19.04 5.72
N ASP A 708 -16.78 18.99 5.25
CA ASP A 708 -17.78 20.00 5.55
C ASP A 708 -18.15 20.09 7.04
N ARG A 709 -17.91 19.01 7.80
CA ARG A 709 -18.26 18.88 9.22
C ARG A 709 -17.03 18.84 10.12
N LEU A 710 -15.84 18.74 9.53
CA LEU A 710 -14.58 18.72 10.25
C LEU A 710 -14.35 20.05 10.95
N LYS A 711 -14.04 20.00 12.25
CA LYS A 711 -13.79 21.19 13.08
C LYS A 711 -12.34 21.34 13.54
N ILE A 712 -11.44 20.48 13.07
CA ILE A 712 -10.04 20.50 13.50
C ILE A 712 -9.38 21.79 12.99
N GLY A 713 -8.90 22.62 13.91
CA GLY A 713 -8.31 23.93 13.56
C GLY A 713 -9.31 25.03 13.19
N GLU A 714 -10.63 24.77 13.32
CA GLU A 714 -11.68 25.77 13.13
C GLU A 714 -12.27 26.24 14.48
N HIS A 715 -12.70 27.50 14.57
CA HIS A 715 -13.47 28.02 15.71
C HIS A 715 -14.83 28.50 15.19
N ASP A 716 -15.90 28.22 15.95
CA ASP A 716 -17.25 28.79 15.74
C ASP A 716 -17.26 30.32 16.00
#